data_AF-A0A6M1YG68-F1
#
_entry.id   AF-A0A6M1YG68-F1
#
_cell.length_a   1.000
_cell.length_b   1.000
_cell.length_c   1.000
_cell.angle_alpha   90.00
_cell.angle_beta   90.00
_cell.angle_gamma   90.00
#
_symmetry.space_group_name_H-M   'P 1'
#
loop_
_entity.id
_entity.type
_entity.pdbx_description
1 polymer ?
#
loop_
_entity_poly.entity_id
_entity_poly.type
_entity_poly.pdbx_seq_one_letter_code
_entity_poly.pdbx_strand_id
1 'polypeptide(L)'
;MIFQTKSLLSNLNIFSLKENAASIKALLLSILPKTFLQELKNLESEKAIELFQKSIPFFYYTQPKTTPSSITVVVIAKKRERFNNTSLLTYYLRNFLIIGKKLPFLAQRNLEFSLSENGPSFILQELTFRVEFKKELHQVLKRMPLAIAHLKTAAQKNLTSSYLLEGPLFDRNARLLTIFEYLYYLQNKKLFSTDNLSLHFNRFLLHLPLEYLSVRKSRHICHIFSSHLFFTKKIKRDLYTMPYLHHIKTKILPHTLQFSVGIRHVLGIVVTLNLKNEKELFNDSNLLKAIETLLPNIRKVKDSFISYQDESILNVYIEIEKYSGKQFTRDEIKHLNTHLSYELNDHIEELLQAVFKPRNEEEIYHHVIKLSKLLNSSKDLPKAILLFDEQQNNYLRFVCILVRPILLDDPSLSSQLTELQNFGIHFTQTKITGSLDNAYVKEASIFHIHLKKHPFLRKNYSIDLQKAYIRILQELQKYLGPIDELSKKQQEKKQRLLRDLQKELTKLSKTEEFLLENFFYSLWQNNNEWYNLHYLKKLFQLFLTAQKETILYKQSHSFFVKSDEQALSIIIAAEDKECGDEIYDYLNTIQIDTQSLLTTCVSYQGMQYFGFMYHTFDIKKRTLCQEAIKQGLFSWIQKQQKHQIVNLPLPNKSQPLLDPKIGYDLESGIIMRMLYEGLMRFSKNGELEYGVARKVEVSEDYKTYRFFLRDCYWSNDVPIVALDFKMAWQKMIDPSFNTMFAYLFFIIKNAKNAHENQCSLDSIGIIVESEKTLRVELEHPSFTFLELVSHWATFPMNSKAITDPNWSKNAGDAHVSNGPFKLSSWKVNQEIELVKNPYYWDAKVVQLQKIHLHFIDNLKKEIEMFENKELDWAGKPFFSLPIDKKLEYKNKKILQIPQGNSTSSLMLNCENFPFTNIDFRKALAHAIDRKLLLKKINCEDNFPATSILAPLMQQASPHFFKYDLDLAKKYLHKALKELKLTKQKIPPLKIQFYNIENWKLIVSEIITQFKQHLMIGKTWLAGSLMMLQAVKKHHRSN
;
A
#
# COMPACT_ATOMS: atom_id res chain seq x y z
N MET A 1 -11.44 -3.38 -57.58
CA MET A 1 -11.55 -3.34 -56.10
C MET A 1 -11.40 -1.92 -55.53
N ILE A 2 -12.05 -0.90 -56.12
CA ILE A 2 -11.95 0.52 -55.64
C ILE A 2 -13.29 1.02 -55.04
N PHE A 3 -14.37 0.23 -55.09
CA PHE A 3 -15.70 0.67 -54.64
C PHE A 3 -16.13 0.21 -53.22
N GLN A 4 -15.38 -0.66 -52.53
CA GLN A 4 -15.74 -1.12 -51.17
C GLN A 4 -15.01 -0.38 -50.02
N THR A 5 -13.98 0.43 -50.29
CA THR A 5 -13.19 1.11 -49.25
C THR A 5 -13.73 2.49 -48.84
N LYS A 6 -14.62 3.12 -49.62
CA LYS A 6 -15.19 4.46 -49.30
C LYS A 6 -16.06 4.49 -48.02
N SER A 7 -16.46 3.34 -47.48
CA SER A 7 -17.46 3.23 -46.41
C SER A 7 -16.92 3.22 -44.97
N LEU A 8 -15.61 3.01 -44.74
CA LEU A 8 -15.08 2.73 -43.39
C LEU A 8 -14.80 3.98 -42.53
N LEU A 9 -14.66 5.17 -43.14
CA LEU A 9 -14.51 6.45 -42.43
C LEU A 9 -15.67 7.41 -42.75
N SER A 10 -16.85 6.91 -43.12
CA SER A 10 -17.99 7.75 -43.53
C SER A 10 -18.43 8.73 -42.45
N ASN A 11 -18.25 8.37 -41.17
CA ASN A 11 -18.73 9.14 -40.03
C ASN A 11 -17.70 10.14 -39.49
N LEU A 12 -16.51 10.20 -40.09
CA LEU A 12 -15.48 11.18 -39.75
C LEU A 12 -15.40 12.22 -40.88
N ASN A 13 -15.86 13.44 -40.59
CA ASN A 13 -15.70 14.59 -41.47
C ASN A 13 -14.28 15.10 -41.32
N ILE A 14 -13.43 14.82 -42.31
CA ILE A 14 -12.02 15.24 -42.31
C ILE A 14 -11.94 16.61 -42.96
N PHE A 15 -11.57 17.61 -42.17
CA PHE A 15 -11.30 18.97 -42.63
C PHE A 15 -9.79 19.18 -42.70
N SER A 16 -9.29 19.70 -43.81
CA SER A 16 -7.86 19.99 -44.02
C SER A 16 -7.72 21.36 -44.70
N LEU A 17 -6.75 22.14 -44.23
CA LEU A 17 -6.49 23.51 -44.72
C LEU A 17 -5.49 23.54 -45.90
N LYS A 18 -4.74 22.46 -46.17
CA LYS A 18 -3.63 22.45 -47.14
C LYS A 18 -3.64 21.30 -48.15
N GLU A 19 -4.17 20.13 -47.79
CA GLU A 19 -4.25 18.95 -48.68
C GLU A 19 -5.68 18.45 -48.86
N ASN A 20 -5.94 17.74 -49.96
CA ASN A 20 -7.26 17.17 -50.26
C ASN A 20 -7.69 16.15 -49.18
N ALA A 21 -8.81 16.42 -48.49
CA ALA A 21 -9.37 15.57 -47.44
C ALA A 21 -9.58 14.11 -47.88
N ALA A 22 -9.83 13.86 -49.16
CA ALA A 22 -9.95 12.51 -49.72
C ALA A 22 -8.65 11.71 -49.62
N SER A 23 -7.50 12.38 -49.76
CA SER A 23 -6.17 11.74 -49.69
C SER A 23 -5.81 11.36 -48.26
N ILE A 24 -6.09 12.24 -47.30
CA ILE A 24 -5.90 11.95 -45.85
C ILE A 24 -6.81 10.78 -45.43
N LYS A 25 -8.05 10.76 -45.93
CA LYS A 25 -9.00 9.67 -45.68
C LYS A 25 -8.49 8.33 -46.20
N ALA A 26 -7.95 8.30 -47.43
CA ALA A 26 -7.38 7.08 -48.01
C ALA A 26 -6.18 6.58 -47.19
N LEU A 27 -5.35 7.50 -46.71
CA LEU A 27 -4.16 7.17 -45.91
C LEU A 27 -4.54 6.58 -44.55
N LEU A 28 -5.49 7.20 -43.83
CA LEU A 28 -6.02 6.69 -42.57
C LEU A 28 -6.63 5.29 -42.71
N LEU A 29 -7.33 5.02 -43.82
CA LEU A 29 -7.89 3.69 -44.10
C LEU A 29 -6.82 2.61 -44.29
N SER A 30 -5.65 2.99 -44.82
CA SER A 30 -4.55 2.05 -45.06
C SER A 30 -3.74 1.72 -43.80
N ILE A 31 -3.71 2.66 -42.85
CA ILE A 31 -2.82 2.61 -41.67
C ILE A 31 -3.53 2.07 -40.44
N LEU A 32 -4.77 2.49 -40.20
CA LEU A 32 -5.48 2.14 -38.98
C LEU A 32 -5.87 0.66 -38.99
N PRO A 33 -5.82 -0.03 -37.83
CA PRO A 33 -6.25 -1.41 -37.74
C PRO A 33 -7.67 -1.57 -38.29
N LYS A 34 -7.92 -2.60 -39.10
CA LYS A 34 -9.24 -2.85 -39.70
C LYS A 34 -10.34 -2.97 -38.65
N THR A 35 -10.03 -3.57 -37.50
CA THR A 35 -10.92 -3.66 -36.34
C THR A 35 -11.29 -2.28 -35.79
N PHE A 36 -10.31 -1.38 -35.66
CA PHE A 36 -10.52 -0.01 -35.20
C PHE A 36 -11.33 0.83 -36.22
N LEU A 37 -11.07 0.67 -37.51
CA LEU A 37 -11.86 1.32 -38.58
C LEU A 37 -13.32 0.85 -38.58
N GLN A 38 -13.58 -0.44 -38.35
CA GLN A 38 -14.93 -0.97 -38.21
C GLN A 38 -15.63 -0.42 -36.98
N GLU A 39 -14.90 -0.25 -35.88
CA GLU A 39 -15.43 0.35 -34.65
C GLU A 39 -15.81 1.83 -34.87
N LEU A 40 -14.95 2.61 -35.52
CA LEU A 40 -15.24 4.00 -35.88
C LEU A 40 -16.46 4.14 -36.80
N LYS A 41 -16.62 3.22 -37.77
CA LYS A 41 -17.79 3.19 -38.67
C LYS A 41 -19.11 2.94 -37.93
N ASN A 42 -19.07 2.20 -36.83
CA ASN A 42 -20.26 1.83 -36.06
C ASN A 42 -20.65 2.90 -35.01
N LEU A 43 -19.89 3.99 -34.90
CA LEU A 43 -20.12 5.07 -33.94
C LEU A 43 -20.61 6.33 -34.65
N GLU A 44 -21.52 7.07 -34.00
CA GLU A 44 -21.90 8.43 -34.41
C GLU A 44 -20.67 9.35 -34.46
N SER A 45 -20.71 10.37 -35.33
CA SER A 45 -19.54 11.21 -35.64
C SER A 45 -18.85 11.77 -34.39
N GLU A 46 -19.58 12.28 -33.40
CA GLU A 46 -18.99 12.80 -32.15
C GLU A 46 -18.32 11.72 -31.30
N LYS A 47 -18.96 10.55 -31.14
CA LYS A 47 -18.42 9.41 -30.39
C LYS A 47 -17.23 8.76 -31.12
N ALA A 48 -17.25 8.77 -32.45
CA ALA A 48 -16.13 8.32 -33.28
C ALA A 48 -14.92 9.25 -33.12
N ILE A 49 -15.16 10.57 -33.06
CA ILE A 49 -14.13 11.57 -32.74
C ILE A 49 -13.57 11.34 -31.34
N GLU A 50 -14.41 11.10 -30.33
CA GLU A 50 -13.98 10.84 -28.96
C GLU A 50 -13.14 9.56 -28.84
N LEU A 51 -13.56 8.47 -29.50
CA LEU A 51 -12.80 7.22 -29.54
C LEU A 51 -11.46 7.42 -30.24
N PHE A 52 -11.45 8.13 -31.37
CA PHE A 52 -10.23 8.48 -32.09
C PHE A 52 -9.27 9.27 -31.19
N GLN A 53 -9.78 10.25 -30.44
CA GLN A 53 -9.00 11.08 -29.51
C GLN A 53 -8.45 10.31 -28.30
N LYS A 54 -9.13 9.26 -27.85
CA LYS A 54 -8.68 8.40 -26.73
C LYS A 54 -7.62 7.38 -27.17
N SER A 55 -7.59 7.04 -28.46
CA SER A 55 -6.79 5.92 -28.97
C SER A 55 -5.45 6.35 -29.59
N ILE A 56 -5.21 7.65 -29.71
CA ILE A 56 -3.93 8.22 -30.13
C ILE A 56 -2.91 8.26 -28.96
N PRO A 57 -1.60 8.16 -29.23
CA PRO A 57 -0.97 8.12 -30.55
C PRO A 57 -1.03 6.74 -31.23
N PHE A 58 -1.34 6.73 -32.53
CA PHE A 58 -1.22 5.55 -33.38
C PHE A 58 0.13 5.51 -34.07
N PHE A 59 0.68 4.31 -34.20
CA PHE A 59 1.93 4.03 -34.90
C PHE A 59 1.72 2.92 -35.92
N TYR A 60 2.25 3.12 -37.12
CA TYR A 60 2.33 2.13 -38.19
C TYR A 60 3.70 2.21 -38.84
N TYR A 61 4.17 1.10 -39.40
CA TYR A 61 5.41 1.11 -40.17
C TYR A 61 5.38 0.05 -41.27
N THR A 62 6.06 0.32 -42.38
CA THR A 62 6.19 -0.64 -43.47
C THR A 62 7.20 -1.74 -43.14
N GLN A 63 6.93 -2.96 -43.62
CA GLN A 63 7.80 -4.13 -43.41
C GLN A 63 8.31 -4.65 -44.77
N PRO A 64 9.30 -3.98 -45.39
CA PRO A 64 9.86 -4.45 -46.66
C PRO A 64 10.57 -5.79 -46.47
N LYS A 65 10.51 -6.65 -47.51
CA LYS A 65 11.11 -8.00 -47.50
C LYS A 65 12.47 -8.08 -48.19
N THR A 66 12.84 -7.05 -48.96
CA THR A 66 14.07 -6.99 -49.78
C THR A 66 14.86 -5.71 -49.48
N THR A 67 16.13 -5.67 -49.88
CA THR A 67 17.01 -4.50 -49.76
C THR A 67 17.74 -4.25 -51.09
N PRO A 68 18.03 -2.98 -51.48
CA PRO A 68 17.74 -1.75 -50.76
C PRO A 68 16.24 -1.43 -50.74
N SER A 69 15.75 -0.88 -49.64
CA SER A 69 14.33 -0.53 -49.46
C SER A 69 14.16 0.68 -48.58
N SER A 70 12.93 1.21 -48.55
CA SER A 70 12.54 2.30 -47.67
C SER A 70 11.56 1.80 -46.60
N ILE A 71 11.81 2.18 -45.35
CA ILE A 71 10.89 1.97 -44.23
C ILE A 71 10.21 3.29 -43.92
N THR A 72 8.89 3.30 -43.99
CA THR A 72 8.07 4.47 -43.65
C THR A 72 7.40 4.20 -42.31
N VAL A 73 7.59 5.10 -41.36
CA VAL A 73 6.94 5.10 -40.05
C VAL A 73 5.90 6.20 -40.04
N VAL A 74 4.65 5.86 -39.75
CA VAL A 74 3.53 6.80 -39.68
C VAL A 74 3.05 6.96 -38.25
N VAL A 75 2.93 8.21 -37.81
CA VAL A 75 2.49 8.59 -36.46
C VAL A 75 1.26 9.49 -36.58
N ILE A 76 0.20 9.18 -35.83
CA ILE A 76 -1.02 10.00 -35.75
C ILE A 76 -1.24 10.44 -34.31
N ALA A 77 -1.30 11.75 -34.06
CA ALA A 77 -1.42 12.31 -32.71
C ALA A 77 -2.00 13.75 -32.70
N LYS A 78 -2.26 14.34 -31.52
CA LYS A 78 -2.85 15.69 -31.38
C LYS A 78 -1.82 16.81 -31.62
N LYS A 79 -2.13 17.79 -32.47
CA LYS A 79 -1.18 18.83 -32.92
C LYS A 79 -0.45 19.60 -31.80
N ARG A 80 -1.08 19.83 -30.64
CA ARG A 80 -0.51 20.61 -29.52
C ARG A 80 0.20 19.78 -28.43
N GLU A 81 0.34 18.46 -28.59
CA GLU A 81 1.08 17.65 -27.63
C GLU A 81 2.60 17.84 -27.79
N ARG A 82 3.31 18.05 -26.66
CA ARG A 82 4.77 18.25 -26.62
C ARG A 82 5.56 17.09 -27.25
N PHE A 83 4.97 15.90 -27.28
CA PHE A 83 5.49 14.67 -27.89
C PHE A 83 5.58 14.73 -29.44
N ASN A 84 4.76 15.56 -30.10
CA ASN A 84 4.61 15.56 -31.57
C ASN A 84 5.63 16.43 -32.33
N ASN A 85 6.79 16.68 -31.72
CA ASN A 85 7.87 17.39 -32.38
C ASN A 85 8.53 16.48 -33.43
N THR A 86 8.29 16.77 -34.71
CA THR A 86 8.75 15.93 -35.82
C THR A 86 10.27 15.76 -35.86
N SER A 87 11.01 16.83 -35.55
CA SER A 87 12.48 16.80 -35.53
C SER A 87 13.00 15.82 -34.48
N LEU A 88 12.29 15.74 -33.35
CA LEU A 88 12.64 14.90 -32.21
C LEU A 88 12.23 13.43 -32.43
N LEU A 89 11.07 13.17 -33.03
CA LEU A 89 10.67 11.82 -33.45
C LEU A 89 11.60 11.25 -34.53
N THR A 90 11.96 12.09 -35.50
CA THR A 90 12.92 11.73 -36.55
C THR A 90 14.28 11.46 -35.95
N TYR A 91 14.78 12.34 -35.09
CA TYR A 91 16.04 12.14 -34.38
C TYR A 91 16.05 10.82 -33.59
N TYR A 92 15.01 10.56 -32.79
CA TYR A 92 14.88 9.35 -32.00
C TYR A 92 14.94 8.08 -32.87
N LEU A 93 14.11 7.99 -33.92
CA LEU A 93 14.05 6.80 -34.77
C LEU A 93 15.34 6.57 -35.57
N ARG A 94 15.98 7.64 -36.06
CA ARG A 94 17.26 7.55 -36.80
C ARG A 94 18.37 6.96 -35.96
N ASN A 95 18.39 7.26 -34.66
CA ASN A 95 19.46 6.86 -33.75
C ASN A 95 19.16 5.53 -33.03
N PHE A 96 17.88 5.19 -32.81
CA PHE A 96 17.50 4.00 -32.03
C PHE A 96 17.48 2.70 -32.84
N LEU A 97 17.08 2.77 -34.12
CA LEU A 97 16.73 1.56 -34.89
C LEU A 97 17.95 0.72 -35.33
N ILE A 98 19.13 1.33 -35.48
CA ILE A 98 20.39 0.64 -35.83
C ILE A 98 21.49 1.07 -34.86
N ILE A 99 22.27 0.13 -34.32
CA ILE A 99 23.40 0.49 -33.44
C ILE A 99 24.50 1.16 -34.26
N GLY A 100 24.97 2.33 -33.82
CA GLY A 100 26.22 2.93 -34.29
C GLY A 100 26.16 3.49 -35.71
N LYS A 101 25.00 3.45 -36.37
CA LYS A 101 24.76 4.03 -37.69
C LYS A 101 23.43 4.76 -37.65
N LYS A 102 23.43 6.03 -38.09
CA LYS A 102 22.20 6.80 -38.23
C LYS A 102 21.46 6.32 -39.46
N LEU A 103 20.19 5.97 -39.30
CA LEU A 103 19.36 5.59 -40.43
C LEU A 103 19.24 6.79 -41.39
N PRO A 104 19.57 6.64 -42.69
CA PRO A 104 19.41 7.73 -43.66
C PRO A 104 17.95 8.15 -43.75
N PHE A 105 17.68 9.42 -43.47
CA PHE A 105 16.35 9.99 -43.61
C PHE A 105 16.14 10.42 -45.06
N LEU A 106 15.05 9.97 -45.67
CA LEU A 106 14.74 10.25 -47.07
C LEU A 106 13.76 11.40 -47.21
N ALA A 107 12.63 11.32 -46.49
CA ALA A 107 11.54 12.26 -46.67
C ALA A 107 10.66 12.34 -45.43
N GLN A 108 10.06 13.51 -45.25
CA GLN A 108 9.02 13.80 -44.27
C GLN A 108 7.76 14.22 -45.01
N ARG A 109 6.61 13.75 -44.54
CA ARG A 109 5.31 14.34 -44.92
C ARG A 109 4.46 14.55 -43.67
N ASN A 110 4.00 15.78 -43.46
CA ASN A 110 3.16 16.13 -42.33
C ASN A 110 1.80 16.59 -42.85
N LEU A 111 0.75 15.87 -42.46
CA LEU A 111 -0.63 16.12 -42.85
C LEU A 111 -1.42 16.56 -41.64
N GLU A 112 -1.90 17.79 -41.67
CA GLU A 112 -2.76 18.32 -40.62
C GLU A 112 -4.22 18.15 -41.01
N PHE A 113 -5.01 17.66 -40.07
CA PHE A 113 -6.44 17.53 -40.28
C PHE A 113 -7.20 17.73 -38.98
N SER A 114 -8.46 18.15 -39.10
CA SER A 114 -9.43 18.13 -38.00
C SER A 114 -10.54 17.17 -38.33
N LEU A 115 -11.19 16.63 -37.30
CA LEU A 115 -12.36 15.78 -37.45
C LEU A 115 -13.68 16.54 -37.25
N SER A 116 -13.61 17.83 -36.89
CA SER A 116 -14.75 18.76 -36.86
C SER A 116 -14.28 20.19 -37.13
N GLU A 117 -15.17 21.06 -37.63
CA GLU A 117 -14.82 22.43 -38.05
C GLU A 117 -14.16 23.25 -36.92
N ASN A 118 -14.63 23.11 -35.68
CA ASN A 118 -14.09 23.77 -34.49
C ASN A 118 -13.36 22.82 -33.52
N GLY A 119 -12.95 21.64 -33.99
CA GLY A 119 -12.35 20.57 -33.19
C GLY A 119 -10.84 20.66 -32.97
N PRO A 120 -10.27 19.81 -32.10
CA PRO A 120 -8.83 19.72 -31.95
C PRO A 120 -8.17 19.22 -33.25
N SER A 121 -7.11 19.91 -33.67
CA SER A 121 -6.34 19.51 -34.84
C SER A 121 -5.43 18.32 -34.53
N PHE A 122 -5.35 17.39 -35.47
CA PHE A 122 -4.45 16.24 -35.46
C PHE A 122 -3.36 16.42 -36.51
N ILE A 123 -2.26 15.72 -36.29
CA ILE A 123 -1.17 15.62 -37.24
C ILE A 123 -0.89 14.15 -37.55
N LEU A 124 -0.79 13.83 -38.83
CA LEU A 124 -0.28 12.58 -39.35
C LEU A 124 1.10 12.84 -39.94
N GLN A 125 2.12 12.20 -39.40
CA GLN A 125 3.51 12.38 -39.81
C GLN A 125 4.02 11.07 -40.41
N GLU A 126 4.45 11.13 -41.67
CA GLU A 126 5.13 10.03 -42.36
C GLU A 126 6.64 10.31 -42.41
N LEU A 127 7.41 9.44 -41.78
CA LEU A 127 8.86 9.52 -41.71
C LEU A 127 9.45 8.36 -42.52
N THR A 128 10.12 8.67 -43.63
CA THR A 128 10.67 7.64 -44.52
C THR A 128 12.19 7.56 -44.38
N PHE A 129 12.69 6.35 -44.21
CA PHE A 129 14.10 6.06 -43.99
C PHE A 129 14.62 5.03 -45.00
N ARG A 130 15.86 5.17 -45.46
CA ARG A 130 16.51 4.21 -46.37
C ARG A 130 17.17 3.09 -45.58
N VAL A 131 17.06 1.86 -46.08
CA VAL A 131 17.78 0.69 -45.59
C VAL A 131 18.50 0.03 -46.76
N GLU A 132 19.81 -0.09 -46.67
CA GLU A 132 20.63 -0.55 -47.81
C GLU A 132 20.92 -2.04 -47.74
N PHE A 133 21.13 -2.58 -46.54
CA PHE A 133 21.60 -3.95 -46.35
C PHE A 133 20.60 -4.84 -45.60
N LYS A 134 20.52 -6.12 -45.96
CA LYS A 134 19.63 -7.11 -45.32
C LYS A 134 19.85 -7.24 -43.81
N LYS A 135 21.09 -7.08 -43.33
CA LYS A 135 21.43 -7.07 -41.89
C LYS A 135 20.83 -5.86 -41.16
N GLU A 136 20.81 -4.70 -41.81
CA GLU A 136 20.20 -3.48 -41.26
C GLU A 136 18.69 -3.63 -41.18
N LEU A 137 18.06 -4.16 -42.24
CA LEU A 137 16.62 -4.42 -42.29
C LEU A 137 16.18 -5.34 -41.14
N HIS A 138 16.94 -6.40 -40.86
CA HIS A 138 16.64 -7.29 -39.74
C HIS A 138 16.72 -6.58 -38.37
N GLN A 139 17.72 -5.72 -38.17
CA GLN A 139 17.83 -4.93 -36.93
C GLN A 139 16.68 -3.94 -36.77
N VAL A 140 16.33 -3.22 -37.85
CA VAL A 140 15.23 -2.25 -37.82
C VAL A 140 13.92 -2.95 -37.50
N LEU A 141 13.59 -4.06 -38.17
CA LEU A 141 12.36 -4.81 -37.92
C LEU A 141 12.30 -5.39 -36.49
N LYS A 142 13.43 -5.88 -35.96
CA LYS A 142 13.51 -6.39 -34.59
C LYS A 142 13.29 -5.30 -33.54
N ARG A 143 13.73 -4.07 -33.80
CA ARG A 143 13.72 -2.97 -32.81
C ARG A 143 12.57 -1.99 -32.94
N MET A 144 11.90 -1.96 -34.09
CA MET A 144 10.76 -1.07 -34.31
C MET A 144 9.65 -1.24 -33.26
N PRO A 145 9.26 -2.47 -32.83
CA PRO A 145 8.26 -2.62 -31.77
C PRO A 145 8.69 -2.00 -30.44
N LEU A 146 9.98 -2.11 -30.09
CA LEU A 146 10.55 -1.51 -28.86
C LEU A 146 10.53 0.02 -28.94
N ALA A 147 10.89 0.58 -30.08
CA ALA A 147 10.84 2.02 -30.33
C ALA A 147 9.42 2.56 -30.15
N ILE A 148 8.42 1.88 -30.74
CA ILE A 148 7.01 2.27 -30.66
C ILE A 148 6.47 2.15 -29.23
N ALA A 149 6.83 1.10 -28.49
CA ALA A 149 6.40 0.95 -27.09
C ALA A 149 6.91 2.13 -26.23
N HIS A 150 8.19 2.49 -26.39
CA HIS A 150 8.78 3.62 -25.67
C HIS A 150 8.09 4.95 -26.00
N LEU A 151 7.84 5.19 -27.29
CA LEU A 151 7.15 6.39 -27.78
C LEU A 151 5.70 6.48 -27.27
N LYS A 152 4.96 5.37 -27.22
CA LYS A 152 3.60 5.33 -26.66
C LYS A 152 3.59 5.67 -25.16
N THR A 153 4.53 5.12 -24.39
CA THR A 153 4.64 5.43 -22.96
C THR A 153 5.00 6.89 -22.70
N ALA A 154 5.88 7.47 -23.53
CA ALA A 154 6.23 8.88 -23.45
C ALA A 154 5.01 9.79 -23.68
N ALA A 155 4.18 9.47 -24.67
CA ALA A 155 2.95 10.21 -24.97
C ALA A 155 1.90 10.09 -23.86
N GLN A 156 1.67 8.89 -23.31
CA GLN A 156 0.66 8.65 -22.25
C GLN A 156 0.94 9.43 -20.95
N LYS A 157 2.21 9.69 -20.64
CA LYS A 157 2.63 10.35 -19.39
C LYS A 157 2.91 11.85 -19.54
N ASN A 158 2.62 12.45 -20.71
CA ASN A 158 2.92 13.86 -21.00
C ASN A 158 4.40 14.24 -20.72
N LEU A 159 5.33 13.30 -20.92
CA LEU A 159 6.74 13.50 -20.62
C LEU A 159 7.36 14.52 -21.62
N THR A 160 8.28 15.36 -21.13
CA THR A 160 8.89 16.48 -21.86
C THR A 160 9.78 16.05 -23.02
N SER A 161 10.10 16.99 -23.92
CA SER A 161 11.10 16.80 -24.99
C SER A 161 12.47 16.37 -24.44
N SER A 162 12.82 16.77 -23.21
CA SER A 162 14.02 16.30 -22.52
C SER A 162 14.02 14.79 -22.30
N TYR A 163 12.91 14.13 -21.97
CA TYR A 163 12.86 12.66 -21.79
C TYR A 163 13.20 11.89 -23.08
N LEU A 164 12.66 12.36 -24.21
CA LEU A 164 12.91 11.77 -25.53
C LEU A 164 14.24 12.21 -26.16
N LEU A 165 14.83 13.31 -25.70
CA LEU A 165 16.17 13.76 -26.09
C LEU A 165 17.26 13.18 -25.17
N GLU A 166 16.97 12.91 -23.91
CA GLU A 166 17.88 12.27 -22.94
C GLU A 166 18.04 10.78 -23.24
N GLY A 167 16.98 10.11 -23.71
CA GLY A 167 17.06 8.72 -24.19
C GLY A 167 18.12 8.50 -25.29
N PRO A 168 18.24 9.40 -26.29
CA PRO A 168 19.29 9.39 -27.30
C PRO A 168 20.41 10.43 -27.13
N LEU A 169 20.47 11.27 -26.09
CA LEU A 169 21.67 12.08 -25.78
C LEU A 169 22.85 11.20 -25.37
N PHE A 170 22.60 9.91 -25.09
CA PHE A 170 23.59 8.85 -25.09
C PHE A 170 23.89 8.29 -26.49
N ASP A 171 23.99 9.15 -27.53
CA ASP A 171 24.17 8.84 -28.97
C ASP A 171 25.45 8.03 -29.32
N ARG A 172 26.03 7.28 -28.38
CA ARG A 172 27.20 6.40 -28.59
C ARG A 172 27.18 5.07 -27.82
N ASN A 173 26.27 4.82 -26.88
CA ASN A 173 26.44 3.69 -25.96
C ASN A 173 25.56 2.48 -26.30
N ALA A 174 26.13 1.53 -27.07
CA ALA A 174 25.66 0.15 -27.21
C ALA A 174 25.30 -0.53 -25.86
N ARG A 175 25.84 0.02 -24.76
CA ARG A 175 25.65 -0.40 -23.38
C ARG A 175 24.21 -0.38 -22.87
N LEU A 176 23.40 0.65 -23.16
CA LEU A 176 22.00 0.71 -22.72
C LEU A 176 21.17 -0.36 -23.45
N LEU A 177 21.49 -0.60 -24.72
CA LEU A 177 20.82 -1.60 -25.52
C LEU A 177 21.09 -3.03 -24.99
N THR A 178 22.33 -3.33 -24.58
CA THR A 178 22.65 -4.60 -23.90
C THR A 178 21.88 -4.75 -22.58
N ILE A 179 21.65 -3.66 -21.85
CA ILE A 179 20.87 -3.69 -20.61
C ILE A 179 19.39 -3.96 -20.92
N PHE A 180 18.82 -3.32 -21.94
CA PHE A 180 17.45 -3.60 -22.39
C PHE A 180 17.26 -5.04 -22.90
N GLU A 181 18.23 -5.60 -23.63
CA GLU A 181 18.22 -7.01 -24.04
C GLU A 181 18.25 -7.96 -22.83
N TYR A 182 19.02 -7.62 -21.79
CA TYR A 182 19.06 -8.39 -20.54
C TYR A 182 17.74 -8.30 -19.74
N LEU A 183 17.09 -7.14 -19.70
CA LEU A 183 15.78 -6.98 -19.06
C LEU A 183 14.70 -7.77 -19.78
N TYR A 184 14.72 -7.76 -21.11
CA TYR A 184 13.83 -8.59 -21.92
C TYR A 184 14.07 -10.09 -21.68
N TYR A 185 15.33 -10.50 -21.54
CA TYR A 185 15.67 -11.87 -21.13
C TYR A 185 15.10 -12.24 -19.75
N LEU A 186 15.21 -11.34 -18.75
CA LEU A 186 14.62 -11.55 -17.42
C LEU A 186 13.09 -11.61 -17.46
N GLN A 187 12.44 -10.79 -18.29
CA GLN A 187 10.99 -10.83 -18.53
C GLN A 187 10.55 -12.17 -19.14
N ASN A 188 11.26 -12.65 -20.17
CA ASN A 188 10.93 -13.91 -20.84
C ASN A 188 11.11 -15.16 -19.96
N LYS A 189 11.98 -15.10 -18.94
CA LYS A 189 12.19 -16.18 -17.97
C LYS A 189 11.08 -16.31 -16.92
N LYS A 190 10.02 -15.47 -16.95
CA LYS A 190 8.90 -15.44 -15.99
C LYS A 190 9.31 -15.37 -14.51
N LEU A 191 10.53 -14.89 -14.22
CA LEU A 191 11.02 -14.75 -12.83
C LEU A 191 10.27 -13.64 -12.06
N PHE A 192 9.58 -12.75 -12.80
CA PHE A 192 8.83 -11.59 -12.31
C PHE A 192 7.53 -11.42 -13.12
N SER A 193 6.45 -10.97 -12.47
CA SER A 193 5.20 -10.58 -13.14
C SER A 193 5.45 -9.36 -14.05
N THR A 194 4.75 -9.31 -15.18
CA THR A 194 5.04 -8.41 -16.30
C THR A 194 4.82 -6.93 -16.03
N ASP A 195 4.09 -6.58 -14.98
CA ASP A 195 3.77 -5.19 -14.66
C ASP A 195 4.86 -4.62 -13.74
N ASN A 196 5.60 -3.64 -14.26
CA ASN A 196 6.57 -2.77 -13.57
C ASN A 196 8.08 -3.05 -13.71
N LEU A 197 8.54 -4.11 -14.40
CA LEU A 197 10.00 -4.33 -14.56
C LEU A 197 10.71 -3.15 -15.26
N SER A 198 10.11 -2.63 -16.33
CA SER A 198 10.59 -1.43 -17.03
C SER A 198 10.48 -0.15 -16.19
N LEU A 199 9.48 -0.09 -15.30
CA LEU A 199 9.30 1.04 -14.38
C LEU A 199 10.36 1.06 -13.28
N HIS A 200 10.60 -0.09 -12.62
CA HIS A 200 11.65 -0.25 -11.62
C HIS A 200 13.03 0.02 -12.24
N PHE A 201 13.25 -0.42 -13.47
CA PHE A 201 14.50 -0.15 -14.19
C PHE A 201 14.67 1.33 -14.53
N ASN A 202 13.62 2.00 -15.02
CA ASN A 202 13.69 3.43 -15.32
C ASN A 202 13.88 4.26 -14.04
N ARG A 203 13.24 3.89 -12.92
CA ARG A 203 13.50 4.50 -11.61
C ARG A 203 14.95 4.32 -11.19
N PHE A 204 15.49 3.11 -11.29
CA PHE A 204 16.90 2.84 -11.00
C PHE A 204 17.84 3.69 -11.88
N LEU A 205 17.56 3.80 -13.19
CA LEU A 205 18.35 4.62 -14.10
C LEU A 205 18.33 6.12 -13.77
N LEU A 206 17.20 6.67 -13.31
CA LEU A 206 17.09 8.07 -12.91
C LEU A 206 18.01 8.43 -11.73
N HIS A 207 18.42 7.44 -10.94
CA HIS A 207 19.34 7.62 -9.82
C HIS A 207 20.81 7.37 -10.20
N LEU A 208 21.13 7.10 -11.47
CA LEU A 208 22.50 6.92 -11.95
C LEU A 208 23.03 8.20 -12.61
N PRO A 209 24.09 8.83 -12.06
CA PRO A 209 24.75 9.95 -12.72
C PRO A 209 25.29 9.57 -14.11
N LEU A 210 25.30 10.51 -15.07
CA LEU A 210 25.86 10.26 -16.42
C LEU A 210 27.33 9.82 -16.37
N GLU A 211 28.10 10.47 -15.49
CA GLU A 211 29.50 10.17 -15.21
C GLU A 211 29.67 8.78 -14.59
N TYR A 212 28.65 8.28 -13.89
CA TYR A 212 28.68 6.93 -13.32
C TYR A 212 28.63 5.85 -14.42
N LEU A 213 27.82 6.05 -15.46
CA LEU A 213 27.61 5.10 -16.56
C LEU A 213 28.80 5.02 -17.53
N SER A 214 29.60 6.07 -17.65
CA SER A 214 30.69 6.15 -18.63
C SER A 214 31.85 5.19 -18.32
N VAL A 215 32.15 4.97 -17.04
CA VAL A 215 33.33 4.22 -16.56
C VAL A 215 33.00 2.74 -16.25
N ARG A 216 31.72 2.36 -16.25
CA ARG A 216 31.23 1.05 -15.76
C ARG A 216 30.64 0.17 -16.87
N LYS A 217 30.85 -1.14 -16.77
CA LYS A 217 30.35 -2.12 -17.75
C LYS A 217 28.84 -2.37 -17.58
N SER A 218 28.10 -2.52 -18.68
CA SER A 218 26.66 -2.84 -18.67
C SER A 218 26.31 -4.04 -17.80
N ARG A 219 27.11 -5.11 -17.88
CA ARG A 219 26.89 -6.32 -17.09
C ARG A 219 26.93 -6.06 -15.59
N HIS A 220 27.76 -5.11 -15.14
CA HIS A 220 27.84 -4.73 -13.72
C HIS A 220 26.56 -4.01 -13.28
N ILE A 221 26.08 -3.06 -14.09
CA ILE A 221 24.82 -2.34 -13.87
C ILE A 221 23.63 -3.32 -13.81
N CYS A 222 23.57 -4.28 -14.72
CA CYS A 222 22.58 -5.35 -14.69
C CYS A 222 22.63 -6.20 -13.41
N HIS A 223 23.83 -6.48 -12.89
CA HIS A 223 23.99 -7.25 -11.64
C HIS A 223 23.51 -6.46 -10.43
N ILE A 224 23.76 -5.15 -10.36
CA ILE A 224 23.26 -4.29 -9.29
C ILE A 224 21.73 -4.32 -9.29
N PHE A 225 21.13 -3.98 -10.43
CA PHE A 225 19.67 -3.92 -10.57
C PHE A 225 18.99 -5.26 -10.26
N SER A 226 19.50 -6.37 -10.82
CA SER A 226 18.94 -7.70 -10.56
C SER A 226 19.11 -8.14 -9.10
N SER A 227 20.20 -7.73 -8.44
CA SER A 227 20.41 -8.03 -7.01
C SER A 227 19.44 -7.23 -6.14
N HIS A 228 19.25 -5.93 -6.38
CA HIS A 228 18.25 -5.10 -5.68
C HIS A 228 16.82 -5.62 -5.88
N LEU A 229 16.44 -6.03 -7.10
CA LEU A 229 15.13 -6.65 -7.36
C LEU A 229 14.95 -7.96 -6.57
N PHE A 230 15.94 -8.85 -6.61
CA PHE A 230 15.87 -10.13 -5.91
C PHE A 230 15.82 -9.94 -4.39
N PHE A 231 16.64 -9.03 -3.86
CA PHE A 231 16.66 -8.71 -2.44
C PHE A 231 15.38 -8.03 -1.98
N THR A 232 14.84 -7.09 -2.75
CA THR A 232 13.55 -6.46 -2.45
C THR A 232 12.44 -7.50 -2.36
N LYS A 233 12.36 -8.44 -3.32
CA LYS A 233 11.39 -9.55 -3.27
C LYS A 233 11.58 -10.44 -2.04
N LYS A 234 12.83 -10.76 -1.70
CA LYS A 234 13.16 -11.59 -0.53
C LYS A 234 12.82 -10.88 0.78
N ILE A 235 13.16 -9.60 0.92
CA ILE A 235 12.83 -8.80 2.12
C ILE A 235 11.32 -8.60 2.24
N LYS A 236 10.59 -8.34 1.15
CA LYS A 236 9.12 -8.32 1.18
C LYS A 236 8.56 -9.63 1.75
N ARG A 237 9.09 -10.79 1.31
CA ARG A 237 8.73 -12.10 1.87
C ARG A 237 9.10 -12.25 3.35
N ASP A 238 10.32 -11.87 3.73
CA ASP A 238 10.82 -12.00 5.10
C ASP A 238 9.99 -11.09 6.06
N LEU A 239 9.57 -9.90 5.60
CA LEU A 239 8.69 -8.96 6.32
C LEU A 239 7.30 -9.52 6.62
N TYR A 240 6.74 -10.39 5.77
CA TYR A 240 5.46 -11.07 6.09
C TYR A 240 5.58 -11.96 7.33
N THR A 241 6.77 -12.53 7.58
CA THR A 241 7.00 -13.43 8.71
C THR A 241 7.50 -12.72 9.96
N MET A 242 8.26 -11.63 9.80
CA MET A 242 8.90 -10.90 10.89
C MET A 242 8.93 -9.39 10.59
N PRO A 243 7.81 -8.66 10.76
CA PRO A 243 7.71 -7.25 10.35
C PRO A 243 8.54 -6.29 11.23
N TYR A 244 8.87 -6.68 12.46
CA TYR A 244 9.55 -5.83 13.45
C TYR A 244 11.09 -5.90 13.41
N LEU A 245 11.67 -6.70 12.50
CA LEU A 245 13.13 -6.88 12.38
C LEU A 245 13.68 -6.15 11.16
N HIS A 246 14.95 -5.72 11.24
CA HIS A 246 15.71 -5.31 10.07
C HIS A 246 16.15 -6.56 9.30
N HIS A 247 15.61 -6.71 8.10
CA HIS A 247 16.04 -7.67 7.10
C HIS A 247 17.01 -6.99 6.17
N ILE A 248 18.30 -7.22 6.40
CA ILE A 248 19.38 -6.66 5.59
C ILE A 248 19.93 -7.74 4.67
N LYS A 249 20.00 -7.47 3.36
CA LYS A 249 20.67 -8.33 2.38
C LYS A 249 21.80 -7.55 1.73
N THR A 250 22.97 -8.16 1.70
CA THR A 250 24.17 -7.57 1.11
C THR A 250 24.72 -8.44 -0.01
N LYS A 251 25.39 -7.83 -0.98
CA LYS A 251 26.17 -8.53 -2.00
C LYS A 251 27.40 -7.73 -2.37
N ILE A 252 28.54 -8.39 -2.35
CA ILE A 252 29.80 -7.81 -2.78
C ILE A 252 30.08 -8.19 -4.23
N LEU A 253 30.41 -7.20 -5.04
CA LEU A 253 30.69 -7.31 -6.46
C LEU A 253 32.08 -6.71 -6.75
N PRO A 254 33.14 -7.52 -6.78
CA PRO A 254 34.45 -7.06 -7.21
C PRO A 254 34.41 -6.67 -8.69
N HIS A 255 34.89 -5.46 -9.02
CA HIS A 255 35.01 -5.03 -10.41
C HIS A 255 36.16 -4.04 -10.63
N THR A 256 36.39 -3.69 -11.89
CA THR A 256 37.44 -2.75 -12.30
C THR A 256 36.82 -1.56 -13.03
N LEU A 257 37.22 -0.35 -12.65
CA LEU A 257 36.86 0.88 -13.38
C LEU A 257 37.99 1.23 -14.35
N GLN A 258 37.63 1.54 -15.59
CA GLN A 258 38.58 1.97 -16.62
C GLN A 258 38.52 3.49 -16.79
N PHE A 259 39.48 4.20 -16.20
CA PHE A 259 39.66 5.64 -16.39
C PHE A 259 40.69 5.90 -17.49
N SER A 260 40.71 7.11 -18.04
CA SER A 260 41.71 7.56 -19.02
C SER A 260 43.16 7.45 -18.52
N VAL A 261 43.36 7.45 -17.19
CA VAL A 261 44.67 7.44 -16.53
C VAL A 261 45.02 6.05 -15.93
N GLY A 262 44.22 5.01 -16.21
CA GLY A 262 44.50 3.63 -15.77
C GLY A 262 43.29 2.88 -15.21
N ILE A 263 43.54 1.62 -14.82
CA ILE A 263 42.52 0.72 -14.25
C ILE A 263 42.54 0.83 -12.73
N ARG A 264 41.37 1.04 -12.12
CA ARG A 264 41.20 1.00 -10.66
C ARG A 264 40.44 -0.25 -10.24
N HIS A 265 40.92 -0.92 -9.21
CA HIS A 265 40.24 -2.04 -8.60
C HIS A 265 39.28 -1.53 -7.52
N VAL A 266 37.98 -1.83 -7.68
CA VAL A 266 36.94 -1.36 -6.77
C VAL A 266 36.10 -2.53 -6.27
N LEU A 267 35.50 -2.33 -5.10
CA LEU A 267 34.54 -3.25 -4.53
C LEU A 267 33.17 -2.59 -4.52
N GLY A 268 32.24 -3.10 -5.34
CA GLY A 268 30.85 -2.67 -5.33
C GLY A 268 30.08 -3.39 -4.22
N ILE A 269 29.35 -2.64 -3.40
CA ILE A 269 28.56 -3.18 -2.29
C ILE A 269 27.10 -2.84 -2.55
N VAL A 270 26.31 -3.88 -2.80
CA VAL A 270 24.86 -3.81 -2.96
C VAL A 270 24.23 -4.10 -1.61
N VAL A 271 23.39 -3.19 -1.11
CA VAL A 271 22.63 -3.37 0.13
C VAL A 271 21.16 -3.14 -0.16
N THR A 272 20.30 -4.02 0.36
CA THR A 272 18.87 -3.76 0.47
C THR A 272 18.47 -4.03 1.91
N LEU A 273 17.72 -3.10 2.51
CA LEU A 273 17.22 -3.23 3.88
C LEU A 273 15.80 -2.66 3.98
N ASN A 274 15.02 -3.10 4.98
CA ASN A 274 13.78 -2.40 5.35
C ASN A 274 14.04 -1.39 6.45
N LEU A 275 13.32 -0.27 6.37
CA LEU A 275 13.13 0.68 7.44
C LEU A 275 11.84 0.29 8.19
N LYS A 276 11.90 0.19 9.51
CA LYS A 276 10.78 -0.20 10.37
C LYS A 276 9.75 0.92 10.52
N ASN A 277 10.20 2.17 10.46
CA ASN A 277 9.33 3.35 10.60
C ASN A 277 9.87 4.52 9.76
N GLU A 278 9.07 5.56 9.56
CA GLU A 278 9.46 6.78 8.82
C GLU A 278 10.58 7.58 9.51
N LYS A 279 10.97 7.16 10.72
CA LYS A 279 11.99 7.81 11.53
C LYS A 279 13.38 7.20 11.32
N GLU A 280 13.50 6.00 10.75
CA GLU A 280 14.83 5.44 10.47
C GLU A 280 15.48 6.10 9.24
N LEU A 281 16.74 6.50 9.40
CA LEU A 281 17.59 7.10 8.38
C LEU A 281 18.79 6.20 8.09
N PHE A 282 19.08 6.05 6.80
CA PHE A 282 20.25 5.32 6.34
C PHE A 282 20.83 6.01 5.09
N ASN A 283 22.03 6.57 5.21
CA ASN A 283 22.71 7.32 4.16
C ASN A 283 24.10 6.73 3.82
N ASP A 284 24.85 7.40 2.94
CA ASP A 284 26.17 6.94 2.50
C ASP A 284 27.24 6.99 3.60
N SER A 285 27.16 7.96 4.52
CA SER A 285 28.03 8.06 5.70
C SER A 285 27.86 6.86 6.62
N ASN A 286 26.62 6.42 6.86
CA ASN A 286 26.31 5.29 7.72
C ASN A 286 26.86 3.99 7.14
N LEU A 287 26.65 3.80 5.83
CA LEU A 287 27.20 2.67 5.09
C LEU A 287 28.74 2.67 5.10
N LEU A 288 29.39 3.81 4.87
CA LEU A 288 30.85 3.90 4.88
C LEU A 288 31.45 3.56 6.24
N LYS A 289 30.90 4.09 7.34
CA LYS A 289 31.37 3.77 8.69
C LYS A 289 31.27 2.28 8.98
N ALA A 290 30.14 1.65 8.63
CA ALA A 290 29.96 0.21 8.83
C ALA A 290 31.01 -0.61 8.05
N ILE A 291 31.37 -0.17 6.84
CA ILE A 291 32.41 -0.81 6.03
C ILE A 291 33.81 -0.54 6.62
N GLU A 292 34.10 0.69 7.06
CA GLU A 292 35.38 1.09 7.66
C GLU A 292 35.69 0.33 8.96
N THR A 293 34.67 -0.01 9.75
CA THR A 293 34.80 -0.88 10.93
C THR A 293 35.36 -2.26 10.57
N LEU A 294 34.99 -2.80 9.41
CA LEU A 294 35.41 -4.13 8.95
C LEU A 294 36.68 -4.10 8.08
N LEU A 295 36.88 -3.02 7.33
CA LEU A 295 38.01 -2.82 6.42
C LEU A 295 38.56 -1.39 6.59
N PRO A 296 39.61 -1.20 7.42
CA PRO A 296 40.24 0.10 7.57
C PRO A 296 40.98 0.52 6.30
N ASN A 297 41.22 1.83 6.13
CA ASN A 297 41.98 2.43 5.02
C ASN A 297 41.33 2.27 3.63
N ILE A 298 40.02 2.46 3.57
CA ILE A 298 39.25 2.54 2.33
C ILE A 298 38.74 3.96 2.10
N ARG A 299 38.36 4.26 0.86
CA ARG A 299 37.65 5.49 0.51
C ARG A 299 36.52 5.20 -0.48
N LYS A 300 35.46 6.01 -0.40
CA LYS A 300 34.37 6.02 -1.38
C LYS A 300 34.88 6.45 -2.74
N VAL A 301 34.52 5.72 -3.80
CA VAL A 301 34.72 6.18 -5.18
C VAL A 301 33.75 7.33 -5.44
N LYS A 302 34.24 8.43 -5.99
CA LYS A 302 33.43 9.63 -6.26
C LYS A 302 32.18 9.27 -7.09
N ASP A 303 31.05 9.84 -6.70
CA ASP A 303 29.75 9.69 -7.39
C ASP A 303 29.25 8.24 -7.55
N SER A 304 29.75 7.31 -6.71
CA SER A 304 29.38 5.90 -6.76
C SER A 304 28.17 5.50 -5.90
N PHE A 305 27.71 6.40 -5.03
CA PHE A 305 26.60 6.12 -4.14
C PHE A 305 25.27 6.27 -4.87
N ILE A 306 24.45 5.22 -4.83
CA ILE A 306 23.10 5.19 -5.39
C ILE A 306 22.16 4.78 -4.26
N SER A 307 21.08 5.54 -4.06
CA SER A 307 20.03 5.20 -3.11
C SER A 307 18.67 5.50 -3.71
N TYR A 308 17.76 4.54 -3.57
CA TYR A 308 16.35 4.71 -3.91
C TYR A 308 15.48 3.82 -3.03
N GLN A 309 14.28 4.30 -2.72
CA GLN A 309 13.35 3.64 -1.81
C GLN A 309 12.10 3.15 -2.55
N ASP A 310 11.66 1.93 -2.22
CA ASP A 310 10.40 1.35 -2.65
C ASP A 310 9.58 1.00 -1.39
N GLU A 311 8.55 1.79 -1.10
CA GLU A 311 7.75 1.67 0.14
C GLU A 311 8.64 1.78 1.40
N SER A 312 8.69 0.75 2.26
CA SER A 312 9.56 0.68 3.43
C SER A 312 10.92 0.05 3.16
N ILE A 313 11.25 -0.29 1.90
CA ILE A 313 12.51 -0.96 1.53
C ILE A 313 13.45 0.01 0.84
N LEU A 314 14.63 0.18 1.43
CA LEU A 314 15.71 1.01 0.93
C LEU A 314 16.71 0.16 0.14
N ASN A 315 16.95 0.54 -1.12
CA ASN A 315 17.98 -0.05 -1.97
C ASN A 315 19.16 0.91 -2.09
N VAL A 316 20.33 0.43 -1.69
CA VAL A 316 21.58 1.21 -1.63
C VAL A 316 22.69 0.50 -2.39
N TYR A 317 23.56 1.27 -3.04
CA TYR A 317 24.78 0.78 -3.65
C TYR A 317 25.91 1.79 -3.46
N ILE A 318 27.13 1.31 -3.23
CA ILE A 318 28.34 2.12 -3.12
C ILE A 318 29.55 1.38 -3.70
N GLU A 319 30.56 2.12 -4.17
CA GLU A 319 31.87 1.55 -4.52
C GLU A 319 32.96 2.10 -3.61
N ILE A 320 33.85 1.21 -3.19
CA ILE A 320 35.01 1.53 -2.36
C ILE A 320 36.32 1.10 -3.04
N GLU A 321 37.39 1.83 -2.76
CA GLU A 321 38.76 1.50 -3.15
C GLU A 321 39.71 1.68 -1.96
N LYS A 322 40.82 0.94 -1.94
CA LYS A 322 41.87 1.14 -0.93
C LYS A 322 42.61 2.44 -1.21
N TYR A 323 43.05 3.16 -0.17
CA TYR A 323 43.95 4.31 -0.34
C TYR A 323 45.24 3.94 -1.09
N SER A 324 45.70 2.69 -0.93
CA SER A 324 46.88 2.15 -1.60
C SER A 324 46.68 1.81 -3.08
N GLY A 325 45.44 1.82 -3.59
CA GLY A 325 45.11 1.42 -4.96
C GLY A 325 45.25 -0.09 -5.25
N LYS A 326 45.67 -0.91 -4.27
CA LYS A 326 45.78 -2.37 -4.41
C LYS A 326 44.41 -3.05 -4.44
N GLN A 327 44.35 -4.23 -5.05
CA GLN A 327 43.15 -5.06 -5.08
C GLN A 327 42.79 -5.58 -3.67
N PHE A 328 41.49 -5.80 -3.42
CA PHE A 328 41.00 -6.49 -2.24
C PHE A 328 41.30 -8.00 -2.33
N THR A 329 41.80 -8.56 -1.24
CA THR A 329 42.09 -9.99 -1.11
C THR A 329 40.80 -10.80 -0.94
N ARG A 330 40.88 -12.11 -1.18
CA ARG A 330 39.70 -13.00 -1.02
C ARG A 330 39.22 -13.06 0.42
N ASP A 331 40.13 -12.99 1.39
CA ASP A 331 39.79 -13.06 2.81
C ASP A 331 39.08 -11.78 3.28
N GLU A 332 39.53 -10.60 2.82
CA GLU A 332 38.84 -9.33 3.08
C GLU A 332 37.41 -9.35 2.51
N ILE A 333 37.22 -9.86 1.30
CA ILE A 333 35.89 -9.98 0.67
C ILE A 333 35.01 -10.97 1.44
N LYS A 334 35.58 -12.11 1.87
CA LYS A 334 34.85 -13.12 2.66
C LYS A 334 34.45 -12.56 4.03
N HIS A 335 35.35 -11.85 4.69
CA HIS A 335 35.11 -11.19 5.96
C HIS A 335 33.96 -10.20 5.85
N LEU A 336 33.99 -9.33 4.82
CA LEU A 336 32.94 -8.35 4.59
C LEU A 336 31.59 -9.01 4.22
N ASN A 337 31.58 -10.08 3.41
CA ASN A 337 30.35 -10.80 3.06
C ASN A 337 29.68 -11.43 4.30
N THR A 338 30.47 -11.81 5.30
CA THR A 338 29.97 -12.53 6.49
C THR A 338 29.46 -11.56 7.55
N HIS A 339 30.13 -10.42 7.75
CA HIS A 339 29.87 -9.54 8.90
C HIS A 339 29.15 -8.24 8.56
N LEU A 340 29.16 -7.80 7.29
CA LEU A 340 28.60 -6.49 6.93
C LEU A 340 27.12 -6.34 7.26
N SER A 341 26.30 -7.39 7.10
CA SER A 341 24.87 -7.29 7.43
C SER A 341 24.62 -7.02 8.92
N TYR A 342 25.48 -7.53 9.81
CA TYR A 342 25.38 -7.31 11.24
C TYR A 342 25.81 -5.89 11.60
N GLU A 343 26.95 -5.44 11.08
CA GLU A 343 27.44 -4.07 11.28
C GLU A 343 26.44 -3.03 10.75
N LEU A 344 25.83 -3.27 9.59
CA LEU A 344 24.84 -2.36 9.02
C LEU A 344 23.64 -2.16 9.92
N ASN A 345 23.19 -3.21 10.61
CA ASN A 345 22.07 -3.13 11.53
C ASN A 345 22.34 -2.13 12.67
N ASP A 346 23.59 -2.06 13.13
CA ASP A 346 24.00 -1.17 14.23
C ASP A 346 24.27 0.28 13.76
N HIS A 347 24.27 0.51 12.45
CA HIS A 347 24.49 1.82 11.83
C HIS A 347 23.23 2.40 11.16
N ILE A 348 22.07 1.76 11.30
CA ILE A 348 20.77 2.37 10.97
C ILE A 348 20.46 3.40 12.06
N GLU A 349 20.34 4.67 11.66
CA GLU A 349 20.04 5.75 12.60
C GLU A 349 18.53 5.84 12.79
N GLU A 350 18.05 6.02 14.02
CA GLU A 350 16.64 6.30 14.28
C GLU A 350 16.46 7.77 14.67
N LEU A 351 15.59 8.49 13.96
CA LEU A 351 15.17 9.84 14.31
C LEU A 351 14.34 9.79 15.58
N LEU A 352 14.99 10.05 16.70
CA LEU A 352 14.29 10.34 17.92
C LEU A 352 13.45 11.61 17.75
N GLN A 353 12.14 11.45 17.93
CA GLN A 353 11.26 12.56 18.27
C GLN A 353 11.58 13.00 19.70
N ALA A 354 11.43 14.30 19.96
CA ALA A 354 11.53 14.88 21.28
C ALA A 354 10.87 14.00 22.36
N VAL A 355 11.64 13.63 23.36
CA VAL A 355 11.13 13.31 24.69
C VAL A 355 10.61 14.64 25.23
N PHE A 356 9.29 14.81 25.30
CA PHE A 356 8.49 15.46 26.37
C PHE A 356 7.03 15.61 25.91
N LYS A 357 6.09 15.57 26.88
CA LYS A 357 4.65 15.79 26.70
C LYS A 357 4.42 17.18 26.05
N PRO A 358 3.45 17.36 25.12
CA PRO A 358 3.12 18.69 24.66
C PRO A 358 2.51 19.51 25.80
N ARG A 359 3.15 20.66 26.09
CA ARG A 359 2.58 21.91 26.61
C ARG A 359 1.60 21.80 27.79
N ASN A 360 2.08 22.05 29.01
CA ASN A 360 1.23 22.54 30.09
C ASN A 360 1.40 24.08 30.21
N GLU A 361 0.39 24.85 29.80
CA GLU A 361 0.45 26.32 29.90
C GLU A 361 0.55 26.79 31.37
N GLU A 362 0.01 26.01 32.31
CA GLU A 362 0.08 26.32 33.75
C GLU A 362 1.52 26.37 34.27
N GLU A 363 2.41 25.53 33.74
CA GLU A 363 3.81 25.46 34.15
C GLU A 363 4.59 26.71 33.71
N ILE A 364 4.34 27.17 32.48
CA ILE A 364 4.92 28.43 31.97
C ILE A 364 4.47 29.59 32.83
N TYR A 365 3.17 29.67 33.17
CA TYR A 365 2.65 30.71 34.05
C TYR A 365 3.22 30.62 35.47
N HIS A 366 3.42 29.41 36.01
CA HIS A 366 4.05 29.23 37.32
C HIS A 366 5.50 29.76 37.32
N HIS A 367 6.27 29.49 36.28
CA HIS A 367 7.62 30.01 36.12
C HIS A 367 7.65 31.54 35.96
N VAL A 368 6.71 32.12 35.21
CA VAL A 368 6.56 33.58 35.08
C VAL A 368 6.32 34.24 36.44
N ILE A 369 5.40 33.68 37.25
CA ILE A 369 5.11 34.20 38.60
C ILE A 369 6.34 34.09 39.50
N LYS A 370 7.04 32.95 39.46
CA LYS A 370 8.26 32.72 40.26
C LYS A 370 9.37 33.71 39.92
N LEU A 371 9.63 33.94 38.63
CA LEU A 371 10.63 34.90 38.17
C LEU A 371 10.24 36.34 38.52
N SER A 372 8.96 36.70 38.38
CA SER A 372 8.45 38.02 38.75
C SER A 372 8.66 38.33 40.25
N LYS A 373 8.51 37.33 41.14
CA LYS A 373 8.77 37.47 42.59
C LYS A 373 10.25 37.61 42.95
N LEU A 374 11.17 37.22 42.07
CA LEU A 374 12.62 37.30 42.30
C LEU A 374 13.25 38.61 41.81
N LEU A 375 12.46 39.48 41.17
CA LEU A 375 12.82 40.84 40.79
C LEU A 375 12.24 41.81 41.82
N ASN A 376 13.09 42.40 42.65
CA ASN A 376 12.69 43.24 43.78
C ASN A 376 13.14 44.70 43.64
N SER A 377 14.12 45.00 42.79
CA SER A 377 14.63 46.35 42.53
C SER A 377 14.72 46.66 41.03
N SER A 378 14.63 47.93 40.65
CA SER A 378 14.89 48.40 39.28
C SER A 378 16.33 48.20 38.79
N LYS A 379 17.27 47.93 39.71
CA LYS A 379 18.68 47.60 39.40
C LYS A 379 18.95 46.10 39.27
N ASP A 380 17.95 45.25 39.51
CA ASP A 380 18.12 43.80 39.40
C ASP A 380 18.28 43.38 37.93
N LEU A 381 19.21 42.45 37.67
CA LEU A 381 19.42 41.89 36.35
C LEU A 381 18.16 41.15 35.85
N PRO A 382 17.89 41.16 34.53
CA PRO A 382 16.85 40.34 33.92
C PRO A 382 16.97 38.88 34.35
N LYS A 383 15.84 38.25 34.69
CA LYS A 383 15.80 36.84 35.13
C LYS A 383 15.29 35.94 34.01
N ALA A 384 16.02 34.87 33.70
CA ALA A 384 15.64 33.93 32.62
C ALA A 384 15.58 32.48 33.08
N ILE A 385 14.68 31.72 32.44
CA ILE A 385 14.65 30.25 32.48
C ILE A 385 14.63 29.74 31.03
N LEU A 386 15.55 28.82 30.72
CA LEU A 386 15.60 28.12 29.44
C LEU A 386 15.14 26.67 29.63
N LEU A 387 14.08 26.30 28.91
CA LEU A 387 13.52 24.95 28.87
C LEU A 387 13.78 24.34 27.49
N PHE A 388 14.23 23.09 27.46
CA PHE A 388 14.34 22.35 26.21
C PHE A 388 12.95 21.84 25.83
N ASP A 389 12.52 22.06 24.58
CA ASP A 389 11.14 21.86 24.12
C ASP A 389 11.05 20.67 23.15
N GLU A 390 11.79 20.72 22.03
CA GLU A 390 11.81 19.62 21.06
C GLU A 390 13.15 19.46 20.32
N GLN A 391 13.36 18.26 19.76
CA GLN A 391 14.39 17.95 18.80
C GLN A 391 13.75 17.46 17.51
N GLN A 392 14.21 18.01 16.38
CA GLN A 392 13.89 17.55 15.03
C GLN A 392 15.17 17.23 14.23
N ASN A 393 15.01 16.76 12.98
CA ASN A 393 16.12 16.26 12.14
C ASN A 393 17.26 17.29 12.02
N ASN A 394 16.93 18.58 11.86
CA ASN A 394 17.91 19.62 11.57
C ASN A 394 18.06 20.68 12.68
N TYR A 395 17.18 20.69 13.69
CA TYR A 395 17.21 21.72 14.73
C TYR A 395 16.76 21.23 16.12
N LEU A 396 17.16 21.99 17.14
CA LEU A 396 16.77 21.88 18.54
C LEU A 396 15.93 23.12 18.87
N ARG A 397 14.80 22.93 19.56
CA ARG A 397 13.93 24.02 20.01
C ARG A 397 13.99 24.15 21.53
N PHE A 398 14.08 25.39 21.98
CA PHE A 398 14.04 25.77 23.38
C PHE A 398 12.92 26.80 23.60
N VAL A 399 12.32 26.79 24.78
CA VAL A 399 11.44 27.84 25.29
C VAL A 399 12.25 28.70 26.27
N CYS A 400 12.27 30.01 26.04
CA CYS A 400 12.85 30.97 26.95
C CYS A 400 11.74 31.78 27.61
N ILE A 401 11.77 31.82 28.95
CA ILE A 401 10.93 32.70 29.76
C ILE A 401 11.86 33.77 30.37
N LEU A 402 11.67 35.03 29.99
CA LEU A 402 12.47 36.15 30.46
C LEU A 402 11.57 37.15 31.20
N VAL A 403 11.99 37.61 32.38
CA VAL A 403 11.32 38.70 33.11
C VAL A 403 12.32 39.82 33.38
N ARG A 404 11.94 41.07 33.07
CA ARG A 404 12.78 42.26 33.26
C ARG A 404 11.98 43.49 33.70
N PRO A 405 12.60 44.49 34.35
CA PRO A 405 12.00 45.82 34.52
C PRO A 405 12.13 46.63 33.21
N ILE A 406 11.08 47.38 32.84
CA ILE A 406 11.13 48.36 31.74
C ILE A 406 11.56 49.71 32.34
N LEU A 407 12.67 50.29 31.87
CA LEU A 407 13.14 51.63 32.24
C LEU A 407 12.53 52.72 31.32
N LEU A 408 12.61 54.00 31.70
CA LEU A 408 12.20 55.12 30.84
C LEU A 408 13.07 55.12 29.57
N ASP A 409 12.43 55.18 28.39
CA ASP A 409 12.99 55.05 27.03
C ASP A 409 13.45 53.65 26.57
N ASP A 410 13.13 52.58 27.31
CA ASP A 410 13.48 51.21 26.91
C ASP A 410 12.48 50.66 25.86
N PRO A 411 12.93 50.26 24.65
CA PRO A 411 12.04 49.69 23.64
C PRO A 411 11.51 48.31 24.07
N SER A 412 10.37 47.90 23.52
CA SER A 412 9.78 46.59 23.83
C SER A 412 10.73 45.46 23.41
N LEU A 413 10.80 44.38 24.19
CA LEU A 413 11.70 43.25 23.89
C LEU A 413 11.43 42.67 22.48
N SER A 414 10.16 42.71 22.05
CA SER A 414 9.75 42.31 20.69
C SER A 414 10.39 43.14 19.58
N SER A 415 10.71 44.42 19.82
CA SER A 415 11.36 45.31 18.85
C SER A 415 12.89 45.20 18.87
N GLN A 416 13.50 44.96 20.04
CA GLN A 416 14.95 44.70 20.17
C GLN A 416 15.36 43.34 19.59
N LEU A 417 14.49 42.33 19.68
CA LEU A 417 14.79 40.96 19.23
C LEU A 417 14.43 40.70 17.76
N THR A 418 13.93 41.69 17.01
CA THR A 418 13.61 41.55 15.57
C THR A 418 14.87 41.22 14.74
N GLU A 419 16.04 41.72 15.15
CA GLU A 419 17.33 41.41 14.52
C GLU A 419 17.80 39.96 14.79
N LEU A 420 17.28 39.31 15.84
CA LEU A 420 17.60 37.93 16.24
C LEU A 420 16.71 36.87 15.56
N GLN A 421 15.79 37.24 14.67
CA GLN A 421 15.05 36.28 13.84
C GLN A 421 16.01 35.40 13.01
N ASN A 422 17.17 35.93 12.61
CA ASN A 422 18.23 35.18 11.91
C ASN A 422 18.89 34.07 12.76
N PHE A 423 18.81 34.17 14.09
CA PHE A 423 19.28 33.14 15.02
C PHE A 423 18.19 32.09 15.34
N GLY A 424 17.01 32.19 14.71
CA GLY A 424 15.90 31.25 14.88
C GLY A 424 15.00 31.55 16.07
N ILE A 425 14.96 32.80 16.55
CA ILE A 425 14.05 33.21 17.64
C ILE A 425 12.64 33.48 17.08
N HIS A 426 11.65 32.79 17.62
CA HIS A 426 10.22 32.97 17.29
C HIS A 426 9.45 33.43 18.51
N PHE A 427 9.02 34.68 18.48
CA PHE A 427 8.32 35.30 19.60
C PHE A 427 6.90 34.77 19.74
N THR A 428 6.45 34.51 20.97
CA THR A 428 5.14 33.92 21.24
C THR A 428 4.22 34.88 21.97
N GLN A 429 4.64 35.40 23.13
CA GLN A 429 3.79 36.26 23.96
C GLN A 429 4.61 37.18 24.88
N THR A 430 4.14 38.42 25.09
CA THR A 430 4.60 39.33 26.15
C THR A 430 3.44 39.65 27.07
N LYS A 431 3.67 39.70 28.38
CA LYS A 431 2.68 40.12 29.37
C LYS A 431 3.33 40.98 30.45
N ILE A 432 2.60 41.99 30.92
CA ILE A 432 2.98 42.79 32.09
C ILE A 432 2.56 42.03 33.36
N THR A 433 3.49 41.82 34.29
CA THR A 433 3.29 40.95 35.46
C THR A 433 3.32 41.67 36.81
N GLY A 434 3.38 43.01 36.81
CA GLY A 434 3.35 43.86 38.01
C GLY A 434 4.18 45.14 37.88
N SER A 435 4.28 45.91 38.95
CA SER A 435 5.14 47.11 39.06
C SER A 435 6.23 46.95 40.13
N LEU A 436 7.31 47.71 39.98
CA LEU A 436 8.41 47.88 40.92
C LEU A 436 8.41 49.33 41.40
N ASP A 437 8.48 49.53 42.71
CA ASP A 437 8.60 50.84 43.38
C ASP A 437 7.60 51.91 42.86
N ASN A 438 6.42 51.49 42.38
CA ASN A 438 5.38 52.33 41.73
C ASN A 438 5.84 53.15 40.50
N ALA A 439 7.05 52.93 39.98
CA ALA A 439 7.62 53.70 38.88
C ALA A 439 7.98 52.86 37.63
N TYR A 440 8.28 51.57 37.79
CA TYR A 440 8.73 50.70 36.69
C TYR A 440 7.81 49.48 36.54
N VAL A 441 7.64 49.00 35.31
CA VAL A 441 6.75 47.86 35.00
C VAL A 441 7.57 46.60 34.76
N LYS A 442 7.12 45.45 35.29
CA LYS A 442 7.72 44.13 35.03
C LYS A 442 7.16 43.54 33.73
N GLU A 443 8.02 43.32 32.76
CA GLU A 443 7.71 42.65 31.48
C GLU A 443 8.13 41.18 31.54
N ALA A 444 7.21 40.26 31.26
CA ALA A 444 7.49 38.85 31.06
C ALA A 444 7.30 38.48 29.59
N SER A 445 8.33 37.90 28.97
CA SER A 445 8.33 37.50 27.57
C SER A 445 8.61 36.00 27.43
N ILE A 446 7.83 35.36 26.58
CA ILE A 446 7.95 33.94 26.22
C ILE A 446 8.23 33.83 24.73
N PHE A 447 9.31 33.16 24.38
CA PHE A 447 9.72 32.97 22.99
C PHE A 447 10.45 31.63 22.78
N HIS A 448 10.39 31.12 21.55
CA HIS A 448 11.07 29.91 21.14
C HIS A 448 12.41 30.22 20.46
N ILE A 449 13.38 29.33 20.59
CA ILE A 449 14.71 29.46 19.97
C ILE A 449 15.01 28.17 19.19
N HIS A 450 15.23 28.28 17.88
CA HIS A 450 15.59 27.19 16.99
C HIS A 450 17.09 27.19 16.68
N LEU A 451 17.82 26.22 17.23
CA LEU A 451 19.24 26.03 16.98
C LEU A 451 19.48 24.90 15.96
N LYS A 452 20.37 25.12 14.98
CA LYS A 452 20.82 24.02 14.11
C LYS A 452 21.49 22.91 14.93
N LYS A 453 21.10 21.65 14.73
CA LYS A 453 21.52 20.50 15.56
C LYS A 453 23.01 20.14 15.43
N HIS A 454 23.56 20.20 14.21
CA HIS A 454 24.88 19.66 13.86
C HIS A 454 26.05 20.11 14.78
N PRO A 455 26.18 21.37 15.20
CA PRO A 455 27.30 21.84 16.04
C PRO A 455 27.31 21.29 17.47
N PHE A 456 26.20 20.71 17.91
CA PHE A 456 25.99 20.19 19.26
C PHE A 456 26.04 18.67 19.34
N LEU A 457 26.33 17.98 18.23
CA LEU A 457 26.50 16.53 18.24
C LEU A 457 27.87 16.14 18.80
N ARG A 458 27.88 15.17 19.71
CA ARG A 458 29.08 14.50 20.21
C ARG A 458 29.54 13.43 19.21
N LYS A 459 30.73 12.86 19.43
CA LYS A 459 31.31 11.81 18.55
C LYS A 459 30.46 10.53 18.47
N ASN A 460 29.63 10.28 19.48
CA ASN A 460 28.66 9.19 19.54
C ASN A 460 27.26 9.60 19.02
N TYR A 461 27.14 10.73 18.31
CA TYR A 461 25.89 11.29 17.78
C TYR A 461 24.83 11.69 18.83
N SER A 462 25.14 11.63 20.13
CA SER A 462 24.27 12.19 21.17
C SER A 462 24.40 13.72 21.25
N ILE A 463 23.37 14.40 21.73
CA ILE A 463 23.33 15.87 21.75
C ILE A 463 23.92 16.41 23.03
N ASP A 464 24.85 17.35 22.88
CA ASP A 464 25.37 18.16 23.96
C ASP A 464 24.44 19.35 24.23
N LEU A 465 23.40 19.11 25.03
CA LEU A 465 22.45 20.15 25.45
C LEU A 465 23.16 21.27 26.23
N GLN A 466 24.25 21.00 26.96
CA GLN A 466 24.99 22.03 27.68
C GLN A 466 25.60 23.05 26.73
N LYS A 467 26.25 22.55 25.68
CA LYS A 467 26.85 23.38 24.64
C LYS A 467 25.78 24.20 23.92
N ALA A 468 24.57 23.64 23.74
CA ALA A 468 23.43 24.36 23.20
C ALA A 468 22.93 25.46 24.15
N TYR A 469 22.74 25.17 25.44
CA TYR A 469 22.34 26.16 26.46
C TYR A 469 23.35 27.31 26.59
N ILE A 470 24.65 26.99 26.69
CA ILE A 470 25.72 28.01 26.76
C ILE A 470 25.70 28.89 25.51
N ARG A 471 25.49 28.30 24.33
CA ARG A 471 25.42 29.06 23.08
C ARG A 471 24.23 30.02 23.05
N ILE A 472 23.07 29.58 23.55
CA ILE A 472 21.87 30.45 23.67
C ILE A 472 22.15 31.61 24.61
N LEU A 473 22.72 31.34 25.79
CA LEU A 473 22.99 32.38 26.79
C LEU A 473 24.01 33.39 26.31
N GLN A 474 25.08 32.95 25.64
CA GLN A 474 26.08 33.86 25.08
C GLN A 474 25.47 34.83 24.06
N GLU A 475 24.56 34.33 23.22
CA GLU A 475 23.87 35.18 22.25
C GLU A 475 22.86 36.10 22.96
N LEU A 476 22.03 35.60 23.88
CA LEU A 476 21.10 36.46 24.62
C LEU A 476 21.82 37.56 25.42
N GLN A 477 22.94 37.24 26.08
CA GLN A 477 23.73 38.21 26.86
C GLN A 477 24.44 39.25 26.00
N LYS A 478 24.75 38.92 24.74
CA LYS A 478 25.36 39.88 23.80
C LYS A 478 24.42 41.04 23.46
N TYR A 479 23.11 40.78 23.43
CA TYR A 479 22.10 41.76 23.05
C TYR A 479 21.37 42.39 24.24
N LEU A 480 21.12 41.62 25.30
CA LEU A 480 20.35 42.07 26.47
C LEU A 480 21.23 42.46 27.67
N GLY A 481 22.56 42.30 27.55
CA GLY A 481 23.48 42.48 28.66
C GLY A 481 23.47 41.30 29.65
N PRO A 482 24.03 41.46 30.87
CA PRO A 482 24.10 40.38 31.85
C PRO A 482 22.70 39.93 32.31
N ILE A 483 22.41 38.63 32.16
CA ILE A 483 21.15 37.99 32.57
C ILE A 483 21.46 37.01 33.71
N ASP A 484 20.64 37.01 34.76
CA ASP A 484 20.69 36.01 35.84
C ASP A 484 19.79 34.82 35.50
N GLU A 485 20.42 33.73 35.06
CA GLU A 485 19.74 32.52 34.61
C GLU A 485 19.67 31.46 35.72
N LEU A 486 18.46 31.21 36.23
CA LEU A 486 18.21 30.29 37.36
C LEU A 486 18.39 28.80 36.99
N SER A 487 18.32 28.46 35.70
CA SER A 487 18.52 27.08 35.19
C SER A 487 19.97 26.59 35.29
N LYS A 488 20.96 27.49 35.30
CA LYS A 488 22.39 27.13 35.21
C LYS A 488 22.86 26.21 36.35
N LYS A 489 22.58 26.58 37.61
CA LYS A 489 22.96 25.77 38.79
C LYS A 489 22.27 24.40 38.83
N GLN A 490 21.02 24.33 38.37
CA GLN A 490 20.25 23.08 38.35
C GLN A 490 20.74 22.11 37.26
N GLN A 491 21.07 22.64 36.07
CA GLN A 491 21.63 21.84 34.98
C GLN A 491 23.02 21.31 35.31
N GLU A 492 23.88 22.12 35.94
CA GLU A 492 25.21 21.68 36.41
C GLU A 492 25.09 20.54 37.44
N LYS A 493 24.12 20.63 38.36
CA LYS A 493 23.86 19.57 39.36
C LYS A 493 23.36 18.27 38.70
N LYS A 494 22.41 18.36 37.76
CA LYS A 494 21.90 17.19 37.00
C LYS A 494 23.01 16.51 36.19
N GLN A 495 23.93 17.28 35.59
CA GLN A 495 25.03 16.73 34.82
C GLN A 495 26.11 16.07 35.66
N ARG A 496 26.44 16.64 36.82
CA ARG A 496 27.34 15.98 37.78
C ARG A 496 26.78 14.61 38.14
N LEU A 497 25.48 14.55 38.40
CA LEU A 497 24.81 13.31 38.74
C LEU A 497 24.77 12.27 37.61
N LEU A 498 24.52 12.70 36.36
CA LEU A 498 24.63 11.83 35.19
C LEU A 498 26.06 11.28 35.02
N ARG A 499 27.09 12.12 35.21
CA ARG A 499 28.49 11.70 35.14
C ARG A 499 28.86 10.73 36.25
N ASP A 500 28.38 10.96 37.46
CA ASP A 500 28.61 10.07 38.60
C ASP A 500 27.91 8.72 38.39
N LEU A 501 26.71 8.72 37.79
CA LEU A 501 25.98 7.51 37.43
C LEU A 501 26.68 6.74 36.30
N GLN A 502 27.21 7.44 35.29
CA GLN A 502 28.05 6.86 34.23
C GLN A 502 29.33 6.23 34.79
N LYS A 503 29.99 6.86 35.77
CA LYS A 503 31.19 6.31 36.42
C LYS A 503 30.89 5.04 37.22
N GLU A 504 29.72 4.95 37.86
CA GLU A 504 29.33 3.76 38.61
C GLU A 504 28.90 2.58 37.74
N LEU A 505 28.50 2.82 36.49
CA LEU A 505 28.05 1.83 35.52
C LEU A 505 29.21 1.42 34.59
N THR A 506 30.21 0.72 35.11
CA THR A 506 31.52 0.49 34.47
C THR A 506 31.56 -0.49 33.28
N LYS A 507 30.41 -0.97 32.77
CA LYS A 507 30.34 -1.97 31.67
C LYS A 507 29.10 -1.81 30.77
N LEU A 508 28.79 -0.59 30.33
CA LEU A 508 27.70 -0.36 29.38
C LEU A 508 28.19 -0.50 27.93
N SER A 509 27.40 -1.14 27.07
CA SER A 509 27.57 -1.08 25.63
C SER A 509 27.20 0.32 25.08
N LYS A 510 27.64 0.65 23.85
CA LYS A 510 27.32 1.96 23.22
C LYS A 510 25.82 2.26 23.17
N THR A 511 24.99 1.25 22.97
CA THR A 511 23.53 1.36 22.96
C THR A 511 22.96 1.57 24.37
N GLU A 512 23.53 0.91 25.39
CA GLU A 512 23.12 1.08 26.79
C GLU A 512 23.55 2.45 27.35
N GLU A 513 24.69 3.02 26.92
CA GLU A 513 25.09 4.40 27.26
C GLU A 513 24.11 5.43 26.70
N PHE A 514 23.63 5.21 25.47
CA PHE A 514 22.62 6.07 24.86
C PHE A 514 21.26 5.96 25.56
N LEU A 515 20.85 4.73 25.89
CA LEU A 515 19.64 4.48 26.65
C LEU A 515 19.69 5.09 28.05
N LEU A 516 20.87 5.14 28.67
CA LEU A 516 21.07 5.77 29.96
C LEU A 516 20.80 7.28 29.91
N GLU A 517 21.29 7.96 28.87
CA GLU A 517 21.01 9.38 28.68
C GLU A 517 19.50 9.61 28.48
N ASN A 518 18.85 8.82 27.62
CA ASN A 518 17.40 8.94 27.38
C ASN A 518 16.58 8.69 28.65
N PHE A 519 16.91 7.63 29.38
CA PHE A 519 16.27 7.27 30.63
C PHE A 519 16.46 8.34 31.70
N PHE A 520 17.65 8.95 31.79
CA PHE A 520 17.94 9.98 32.77
C PHE A 520 17.18 11.28 32.47
N TYR A 521 17.10 11.67 31.19
CA TYR A 521 16.38 12.88 30.80
C TYR A 521 14.86 12.72 30.84
N SER A 522 14.33 11.48 30.79
CA SER A 522 12.90 11.22 30.98
C SER A 522 12.45 11.13 32.44
N LEU A 523 13.35 11.29 33.42
CA LEU A 523 13.00 11.30 34.85
C LEU A 523 12.18 12.54 35.20
N TRP A 524 11.00 12.33 35.78
CA TRP A 524 10.08 13.37 36.22
C TRP A 524 9.83 13.29 37.74
N GLN A 525 9.83 14.46 38.41
CA GLN A 525 9.57 14.63 39.85
C GLN A 525 9.02 16.04 40.14
N ASN A 526 8.14 16.17 41.13
CA ASN A 526 7.48 17.43 41.50
C ASN A 526 8.35 18.41 42.34
N ASN A 527 9.46 17.99 42.95
CA ASN A 527 10.36 18.86 43.72
C ASN A 527 11.84 18.47 43.55
N ASN A 528 12.71 19.48 43.43
CA ASN A 528 14.14 19.35 43.03
C ASN A 528 15.10 18.84 44.14
N GLU A 529 14.59 18.22 45.20
CA GLU A 529 15.41 17.67 46.26
C GLU A 529 15.41 16.14 46.21
N TRP A 530 16.62 15.61 45.91
CA TRP A 530 17.05 14.21 45.90
C TRP A 530 16.91 13.43 44.59
N TYR A 531 18.06 13.29 43.92
CA TYR A 531 18.40 12.13 43.12
C TYR A 531 19.42 11.32 43.94
N ASN A 532 19.00 10.25 44.61
CA ASN A 532 19.96 9.35 45.24
C ASN A 532 20.55 8.43 44.15
N LEU A 533 21.87 8.50 43.98
CA LEU A 533 22.62 7.77 42.96
C LEU A 533 22.36 6.26 43.02
N HIS A 534 22.25 5.70 44.22
CA HIS A 534 22.03 4.27 44.46
C HIS A 534 20.68 3.79 43.91
N TYR A 535 19.60 4.56 44.11
CA TYR A 535 18.26 4.18 43.68
C TYR A 535 18.06 4.37 42.18
N LEU A 536 18.61 5.44 41.59
CA LEU A 536 18.61 5.63 40.14
C LEU A 536 19.35 4.52 39.40
N LYS A 537 20.48 4.07 39.95
CA LYS A 537 21.22 2.92 39.42
C LYS A 537 20.36 1.66 39.42
N LYS A 538 19.65 1.38 40.53
CA LYS A 538 18.77 0.21 40.62
C LYS A 538 17.61 0.28 39.62
N LEU A 539 16.98 1.44 39.46
CA LEU A 539 15.89 1.63 38.50
C LEU A 539 16.38 1.45 37.06
N PHE A 540 17.55 1.98 36.71
CA PHE A 540 18.13 1.80 35.38
C PHE A 540 18.55 0.34 35.10
N GLN A 541 19.11 -0.35 36.09
CA GLN A 541 19.42 -1.79 35.96
C GLN A 541 18.15 -2.63 35.76
N LEU A 542 17.06 -2.27 36.44
CA LEU A 542 15.76 -2.91 36.25
C LEU A 542 15.23 -2.64 34.83
N PHE A 543 15.40 -1.42 34.31
CA PHE A 543 15.06 -1.08 32.93
C PHE A 543 15.85 -1.90 31.90
N LEU A 544 17.16 -2.07 32.08
CA LEU A 544 17.99 -2.91 31.19
C LEU A 544 17.59 -4.38 31.24
N THR A 545 17.19 -4.88 32.41
CA THR A 545 16.69 -6.25 32.58
C THR A 545 15.36 -6.42 31.85
N ALA A 546 14.43 -5.48 32.05
CA ALA A 546 13.13 -5.45 31.38
C ALA A 546 13.28 -5.44 29.85
N GLN A 547 14.15 -4.58 29.34
CA GLN A 547 14.46 -4.52 27.90
C GLN A 547 14.95 -5.87 27.36
N LYS A 548 15.91 -6.51 28.03
CA LYS A 548 16.47 -7.79 27.57
C LYS A 548 15.43 -8.91 27.59
N GLU A 549 14.64 -9.02 28.67
CA GLU A 549 13.63 -10.07 28.82
C GLU A 549 12.42 -9.88 27.88
N THR A 550 11.92 -8.67 27.72
CA THR A 550 10.81 -8.38 26.80
C THR A 550 11.19 -8.72 25.35
N ILE A 551 12.44 -8.45 24.94
CA ILE A 551 12.97 -8.83 23.63
C ILE A 551 13.09 -10.36 23.50
N LEU A 552 13.56 -11.05 24.54
CA LEU A 552 13.80 -12.50 24.51
C LEU A 552 12.49 -13.31 24.44
N TYR A 553 11.48 -12.88 25.21
CA TYR A 553 10.21 -13.62 25.37
C TYR A 553 9.07 -13.13 24.47
N LYS A 554 9.28 -12.05 23.69
CA LYS A 554 8.29 -11.50 22.72
C LYS A 554 6.91 -11.26 23.34
N GLN A 555 6.88 -10.64 24.52
CA GLN A 555 5.65 -10.31 25.22
C GLN A 555 5.17 -8.91 24.84
N SER A 556 3.86 -8.75 24.59
CA SER A 556 3.25 -7.44 24.30
C SER A 556 3.24 -6.49 25.50
N HIS A 557 3.43 -7.05 26.70
CA HIS A 557 3.60 -6.32 27.94
C HIS A 557 4.39 -7.15 28.95
N SER A 558 5.13 -6.49 29.84
CA SER A 558 5.89 -7.15 30.90
C SER A 558 5.93 -6.24 32.15
N PHE A 559 5.82 -6.85 33.33
CA PHE A 559 5.82 -6.14 34.62
C PHE A 559 7.02 -6.61 35.46
N PHE A 560 7.91 -5.67 35.79
CA PHE A 560 9.10 -5.92 36.57
C PHE A 560 9.05 -5.13 37.86
N VAL A 561 9.24 -5.81 38.99
CA VAL A 561 9.23 -5.19 40.32
C VAL A 561 10.50 -5.55 41.06
N LYS A 562 11.08 -4.56 41.74
CA LYS A 562 12.15 -4.76 42.71
C LYS A 562 11.89 -3.87 43.92
N SER A 563 11.75 -4.50 45.08
CA SER A 563 11.51 -3.82 46.36
C SER A 563 12.76 -3.93 47.23
N ASP A 564 13.08 -2.86 47.94
CA ASP A 564 14.16 -2.74 48.92
C ASP A 564 13.60 -2.18 50.25
N GLU A 565 14.40 -2.14 51.32
CA GLU A 565 13.95 -1.67 52.64
C GLU A 565 13.40 -0.23 52.65
N GLN A 566 13.81 0.60 51.68
CA GLN A 566 13.52 2.04 51.62
C GLN A 566 12.89 2.51 50.29
N ALA A 567 12.80 1.66 49.27
CA ALA A 567 12.31 2.05 47.95
C ALA A 567 11.66 0.90 47.17
N LEU A 568 10.61 1.24 46.42
CA LEU A 568 9.96 0.37 45.44
C LEU A 568 10.34 0.84 44.03
N SER A 569 10.86 -0.04 43.19
CA SER A 569 11.17 0.22 41.77
C SER A 569 10.35 -0.69 40.87
N ILE A 570 9.65 -0.11 39.91
CA ILE A 570 8.79 -0.83 38.96
C ILE A 570 9.14 -0.38 37.55
N ILE A 571 9.26 -1.33 36.62
CA ILE A 571 9.32 -1.07 35.17
C ILE A 571 8.20 -1.86 34.50
N ILE A 572 7.43 -1.19 33.65
CA ILE A 572 6.39 -1.78 32.82
C ILE A 572 6.77 -1.56 31.37
N ALA A 573 6.92 -2.64 30.61
CA ALA A 573 7.04 -2.58 29.16
C ALA A 573 5.65 -2.79 28.55
N ALA A 574 5.26 -1.96 27.58
CA ALA A 574 4.01 -2.09 26.82
C ALA A 574 4.18 -1.54 25.40
N GLU A 575 3.46 -2.09 24.42
CA GLU A 575 3.47 -1.60 23.03
C GLU A 575 2.76 -0.23 22.88
N ASP A 576 1.84 0.10 23.79
CA ASP A 576 0.96 1.26 23.73
C ASP A 576 1.35 2.36 24.72
N LYS A 577 1.25 3.61 24.29
CA LYS A 577 1.47 4.80 25.13
C LYS A 577 0.33 5.02 26.13
N GLU A 578 -0.90 4.61 25.80
CA GLU A 578 -2.08 4.79 26.66
C GLU A 578 -1.99 4.01 27.98
N CYS A 579 -1.16 2.97 28.04
CA CYS A 579 -0.89 2.20 29.26
C CYS A 579 -0.41 3.09 30.41
N GLY A 580 0.45 4.09 30.11
CA GLY A 580 0.98 5.00 31.11
C GLY A 580 -0.10 5.87 31.75
N ASP A 581 -0.96 6.48 30.93
CA ASP A 581 -2.01 7.38 31.40
C ASP A 581 -3.02 6.62 32.30
N GLU A 582 -3.37 5.39 31.93
CA GLU A 582 -4.25 4.54 32.73
C GLU A 582 -3.63 4.21 34.11
N ILE A 583 -2.33 3.90 34.17
CA ILE A 583 -1.63 3.66 35.44
C ILE A 583 -1.60 4.93 36.31
N TYR A 584 -1.38 6.10 35.71
CA TYR A 584 -1.38 7.37 36.43
C TYR A 584 -2.73 7.72 37.05
N ASP A 585 -3.83 7.46 36.35
CA ASP A 585 -5.18 7.70 36.87
C ASP A 585 -5.42 6.88 38.15
N TYR A 586 -5.03 5.60 38.16
CA TYR A 586 -5.11 4.76 39.35
C TYR A 586 -4.21 5.25 40.49
N LEU A 587 -2.99 5.72 40.20
CA LEU A 587 -2.09 6.30 41.21
C LEU A 587 -2.69 7.54 41.88
N ASN A 588 -3.40 8.39 41.11
CA ASN A 588 -4.06 9.59 41.64
C ASN A 588 -5.21 9.26 42.60
N THR A 589 -5.91 8.12 42.44
CA THR A 589 -7.01 7.73 43.34
C THR A 589 -6.57 7.41 44.77
N ILE A 590 -5.29 7.06 44.98
CA ILE A 590 -4.78 6.55 46.26
C ILE A 590 -4.07 7.64 47.09
N GLN A 591 -4.09 8.90 46.64
CA GLN A 591 -3.49 10.06 47.33
C GLN A 591 -2.04 9.79 47.78
N ILE A 592 -1.24 9.20 46.89
CA ILE A 592 0.18 8.95 47.15
C ILE A 592 0.89 10.30 47.30
N ASP A 593 1.82 10.39 48.26
CA ASP A 593 2.70 11.55 48.39
C ASP A 593 3.55 11.73 47.13
N THR A 594 3.13 12.67 46.28
CA THR A 594 3.74 12.96 44.98
C THR A 594 5.17 13.48 45.10
N GLN A 595 5.61 13.92 46.29
CA GLN A 595 6.99 14.35 46.52
C GLN A 595 7.97 13.16 46.53
N SER A 596 7.45 11.98 46.87
CA SER A 596 8.21 10.74 47.07
C SER A 596 8.14 9.77 45.87
N LEU A 597 7.45 10.14 44.79
CA LEU A 597 7.28 9.35 43.58
C LEU A 597 8.08 9.95 42.42
N LEU A 598 9.00 9.16 41.86
CA LEU A 598 9.73 9.47 40.64
C LEU A 598 9.22 8.58 39.51
N THR A 599 9.04 9.17 38.33
CA THR A 599 8.50 8.46 37.17
C THR A 599 9.33 8.69 35.93
N THR A 600 9.35 7.74 35.01
CA THR A 600 10.10 7.84 33.75
C THR A 600 9.36 7.12 32.63
N CYS A 601 9.48 7.60 31.40
CA CYS A 601 8.93 6.94 30.23
C CYS A 601 9.96 6.97 29.10
N VAL A 602 10.40 5.79 28.66
CA VAL A 602 11.40 5.63 27.60
C VAL A 602 10.80 4.81 26.47
N SER A 603 10.87 5.31 25.25
CA SER A 603 10.49 4.57 24.05
C SER A 603 11.72 3.92 23.43
N TYR A 604 11.69 2.60 23.19
CA TYR A 604 12.77 1.89 22.52
C TYR A 604 12.25 0.69 21.71
N GLN A 605 12.64 0.60 20.44
CA GLN A 605 12.28 -0.49 19.51
C GLN A 605 10.76 -0.79 19.42
N GLY A 606 9.93 0.25 19.44
CA GLY A 606 8.47 0.11 19.35
C GLY A 606 7.77 -0.23 20.67
N MET A 607 8.52 -0.42 21.77
CA MET A 607 7.98 -0.59 23.12
C MET A 607 8.13 0.70 23.94
N GLN A 608 7.15 0.98 24.79
CA GLN A 608 7.20 1.99 25.83
C GLN A 608 7.56 1.34 27.16
N TYR A 609 8.53 1.92 27.87
CA TYR A 609 8.97 1.48 29.19
C TYR A 609 8.61 2.55 30.21
N PHE A 610 7.60 2.27 31.03
CA PHE A 610 7.15 3.13 32.12
C PHE A 610 7.84 2.71 33.42
N GLY A 611 8.64 3.59 34.00
CA GLY A 611 9.31 3.36 35.27
C GLY A 611 8.72 4.17 36.40
N PHE A 612 8.53 3.53 37.55
CA PHE A 612 8.04 4.13 38.78
C PHE A 612 9.00 3.81 39.92
N MET A 613 9.36 4.82 40.70
CA MET A 613 10.18 4.66 41.89
C MET A 613 9.53 5.40 43.05
N TYR A 614 9.10 4.66 44.07
CA TYR A 614 8.44 5.23 45.24
C TYR A 614 9.33 5.05 46.48
N HIS A 615 9.77 6.17 47.06
CA HIS A 615 10.65 6.18 48.23
C HIS A 615 9.84 6.38 49.51
N THR A 616 9.81 5.37 50.38
CA THR A 616 9.16 5.48 51.69
C THR A 616 9.68 4.38 52.60
N PHE A 617 9.74 4.63 53.90
CA PHE A 617 10.08 3.63 54.92
C PHE A 617 8.86 2.77 55.33
N ASP A 618 7.65 3.20 54.95
CA ASP A 618 6.41 2.50 55.30
C ASP A 618 6.09 1.39 54.28
N ILE A 619 6.17 0.15 54.75
CA ILE A 619 5.92 -1.04 53.93
C ILE A 619 4.47 -1.09 53.42
N LYS A 620 3.49 -0.60 54.19
CA LYS A 620 2.07 -0.63 53.79
C LYS A 620 1.82 0.30 52.60
N LYS A 621 2.46 1.48 52.60
CA LYS A 621 2.38 2.43 51.48
C LYS A 621 3.07 1.89 50.22
N ARG A 622 4.18 1.15 50.35
CA ARG A 622 4.82 0.48 49.20
C ARG A 622 3.91 -0.59 48.60
N THR A 623 3.29 -1.44 49.42
CA THR A 623 2.38 -2.47 48.95
C THR A 623 1.17 -1.87 48.24
N LEU A 624 0.54 -0.83 48.81
CA LEU A 624 -0.56 -0.11 48.20
C LEU A 624 -0.19 0.50 46.84
N CYS A 625 0.98 1.15 46.74
CA CYS A 625 1.47 1.70 45.47
C CYS A 625 1.71 0.60 44.42
N GLN A 626 2.29 -0.53 44.81
CA GLN A 626 2.49 -1.66 43.91
C GLN A 626 1.16 -2.24 43.41
N GLU A 627 0.16 -2.39 44.29
CA GLU A 627 -1.16 -2.88 43.94
C GLU A 627 -1.90 -1.93 42.99
N ALA A 628 -1.82 -0.62 43.24
CA ALA A 628 -2.36 0.41 42.35
C ALA A 628 -1.85 0.27 40.91
N ILE A 629 -0.52 0.18 40.77
CA ILE A 629 0.14 0.08 39.47
C ILE A 629 -0.24 -1.24 38.77
N LYS A 630 -0.35 -2.34 39.53
CA LYS A 630 -0.82 -3.63 38.99
C LYS A 630 -2.27 -3.56 38.51
N GLN A 631 -3.14 -2.88 39.24
CA GLN A 631 -4.54 -2.71 38.85
C GLN A 631 -4.69 -1.88 37.57
N GLY A 632 -3.95 -0.78 37.44
CA GLY A 632 -3.92 0.02 36.21
C GLY A 632 -3.44 -0.79 35.00
N LEU A 633 -2.36 -1.57 35.15
CA LEU A 633 -1.87 -2.47 34.09
C LEU A 633 -2.90 -3.54 33.72
N PHE A 634 -3.56 -4.16 34.70
CA PHE A 634 -4.57 -5.19 34.46
C PHE A 634 -5.79 -4.65 33.71
N SER A 635 -6.27 -3.45 34.09
CA SER A 635 -7.35 -2.76 33.38
C SER A 635 -6.99 -2.50 31.90
N TRP A 636 -5.77 -2.02 31.64
CA TRP A 636 -5.29 -1.82 30.27
C TRP A 636 -5.20 -3.15 29.48
N ILE A 637 -4.69 -4.24 30.08
CA ILE A 637 -4.62 -5.57 29.44
C ILE A 637 -6.03 -6.06 29.06
N GLN A 638 -7.02 -5.88 29.94
CA GLN A 638 -8.40 -6.26 29.65
C GLN A 638 -8.98 -5.49 28.47
N LYS A 639 -8.68 -4.19 28.37
CA LYS A 639 -9.07 -3.38 27.20
C LYS A 639 -8.41 -3.89 25.92
N GLN A 640 -7.12 -4.25 25.94
CA GLN A 640 -6.42 -4.79 24.78
C GLN A 640 -6.96 -6.16 24.32
N GLN A 641 -7.33 -7.04 25.25
CA GLN A 641 -7.98 -8.32 24.90
C GLN A 641 -9.33 -8.12 24.21
N LYS A 642 -10.08 -7.08 24.60
CA LYS A 642 -11.33 -6.69 23.91
C LYS A 642 -11.10 -6.30 22.45
N HIS A 643 -9.92 -5.75 22.10
CA HIS A 643 -9.56 -5.39 20.72
C HIS A 643 -9.18 -6.59 19.83
N GLN A 644 -9.00 -7.80 20.38
CA GLN A 644 -8.74 -9.03 19.61
C GLN A 644 -10.01 -9.85 19.31
N ILE A 645 -11.17 -9.25 19.57
CA ILE A 645 -12.50 -9.75 19.22
C ILE A 645 -13.08 -8.79 18.18
N VAL A 646 -13.54 -9.33 17.06
CA VAL A 646 -14.25 -8.52 16.06
C VAL A 646 -15.73 -8.92 16.04
N ASN A 647 -16.60 -7.92 16.08
CA ASN A 647 -18.06 -8.05 16.06
C ASN A 647 -18.56 -7.69 14.67
N LEU A 648 -19.07 -8.69 13.97
CA LEU A 648 -19.55 -8.57 12.59
C LEU A 648 -21.06 -8.80 12.51
N PRO A 649 -21.77 -8.08 11.64
CA PRO A 649 -23.19 -8.31 11.42
C PRO A 649 -23.41 -9.52 10.50
N LEU A 650 -24.51 -10.24 10.70
CA LEU A 650 -24.97 -11.32 9.83
C LEU A 650 -26.49 -11.19 9.62
N PRO A 651 -27.00 -11.11 8.38
CA PRO A 651 -28.43 -10.93 8.15
C PRO A 651 -29.26 -12.15 8.60
N ASN A 652 -30.33 -11.92 9.36
CA ASN A 652 -31.24 -12.96 9.84
C ASN A 652 -32.26 -13.46 8.78
N LYS A 653 -31.96 -13.28 7.49
CA LYS A 653 -32.87 -13.63 6.39
C LYS A 653 -32.77 -15.10 5.98
N SER A 654 -31.61 -15.71 6.20
CA SER A 654 -31.33 -17.12 5.93
C SER A 654 -30.16 -17.57 6.78
N GLN A 655 -30.28 -18.76 7.39
CA GLN A 655 -29.17 -19.37 8.10
C GLN A 655 -28.01 -19.64 7.13
N PRO A 656 -26.76 -19.30 7.48
CA PRO A 656 -25.61 -19.58 6.63
C PRO A 656 -25.42 -21.10 6.51
N LEU A 657 -24.99 -21.54 5.33
CA LEU A 657 -24.65 -22.93 5.05
C LEU A 657 -23.13 -23.08 5.20
N LEU A 658 -22.68 -23.81 6.23
CA LEU A 658 -21.25 -23.91 6.54
C LEU A 658 -20.55 -25.13 5.91
N ASP A 659 -21.24 -25.87 5.03
CA ASP A 659 -20.63 -26.89 4.18
C ASP A 659 -20.22 -26.25 2.83
N PRO A 660 -18.91 -26.22 2.50
CA PRO A 660 -18.38 -25.66 1.24
C PRO A 660 -19.02 -26.17 -0.04
N LYS A 661 -19.71 -27.32 0.01
CA LYS A 661 -20.31 -27.99 -1.15
C LYS A 661 -21.73 -27.54 -1.47
N ILE A 662 -22.46 -27.04 -0.47
CA ILE A 662 -23.86 -26.58 -0.63
C ILE A 662 -24.03 -25.08 -0.44
N GLY A 663 -23.13 -24.39 0.29
CA GLY A 663 -23.29 -22.96 0.54
C GLY A 663 -23.03 -22.11 -0.70
N TYR A 664 -24.06 -21.37 -1.12
CA TYR A 664 -24.12 -20.68 -2.41
C TYR A 664 -24.20 -19.17 -2.31
N ASP A 665 -24.62 -18.64 -1.16
CA ASP A 665 -24.70 -17.22 -0.89
C ASP A 665 -23.34 -16.65 -0.44
N LEU A 666 -23.23 -15.33 -0.53
CA LEU A 666 -21.98 -14.62 -0.28
C LEU A 666 -21.59 -14.69 1.21
N GLU A 667 -22.59 -14.59 2.09
CA GLU A 667 -22.45 -14.63 3.54
C GLU A 667 -21.85 -15.96 3.99
N SER A 668 -22.41 -17.07 3.51
CA SER A 668 -21.85 -18.41 3.70
C SER A 668 -20.42 -18.50 3.17
N GLY A 669 -20.15 -18.01 1.95
CA GLY A 669 -18.82 -18.02 1.36
C GLY A 669 -17.77 -17.24 2.16
N ILE A 670 -18.16 -16.15 2.83
CA ILE A 670 -17.27 -15.37 3.71
C ILE A 670 -16.92 -16.16 4.96
N ILE A 671 -17.92 -16.75 5.63
CA ILE A 671 -17.70 -17.56 6.82
C ILE A 671 -16.86 -18.79 6.46
N MET A 672 -17.12 -19.42 5.31
CA MET A 672 -16.29 -20.53 4.80
C MET A 672 -14.83 -20.13 4.60
N ARG A 673 -14.52 -18.92 4.13
CA ARG A 673 -13.14 -18.45 3.99
C ARG A 673 -12.45 -18.21 5.35
N MET A 674 -13.22 -18.02 6.42
CA MET A 674 -12.69 -17.97 7.79
C MET A 674 -12.45 -19.38 8.36
N LEU A 675 -13.32 -20.34 8.00
CA LEU A 675 -13.30 -21.70 8.51
C LEU A 675 -12.37 -22.65 7.73
N TYR A 676 -12.19 -22.44 6.43
CA TYR A 676 -11.52 -23.37 5.52
C TYR A 676 -10.48 -22.68 4.63
N GLU A 677 -9.55 -23.47 4.11
CA GLU A 677 -8.53 -23.00 3.14
C GLU A 677 -8.36 -24.01 1.99
N GLY A 678 -8.25 -23.49 0.75
CA GLY A 678 -8.06 -24.26 -0.47
C GLY A 678 -6.60 -24.47 -0.85
N LEU A 679 -6.34 -25.01 -2.04
CA LEU A 679 -4.98 -25.18 -2.57
C LEU A 679 -4.28 -23.82 -2.74
N MET A 680 -5.03 -22.84 -3.23
CA MET A 680 -4.59 -21.46 -3.44
C MET A 680 -5.47 -20.49 -2.63
N ARG A 681 -5.01 -19.27 -2.43
CA ARG A 681 -5.76 -18.18 -1.75
C ARG A 681 -5.42 -16.83 -2.38
N PHE A 682 -6.23 -15.81 -2.12
CA PHE A 682 -5.90 -14.43 -2.48
C PHE A 682 -5.26 -13.70 -1.30
N SER A 683 -4.21 -12.93 -1.57
CA SER A 683 -3.60 -12.03 -0.60
C SER A 683 -4.45 -10.78 -0.38
N LYS A 684 -4.10 -9.97 0.62
CA LYS A 684 -4.74 -8.65 0.85
C LYS A 684 -4.69 -7.71 -0.36
N ASN A 685 -3.73 -7.92 -1.26
CA ASN A 685 -3.54 -7.12 -2.48
C ASN A 685 -4.30 -7.72 -3.69
N GLY A 686 -5.02 -8.82 -3.52
CA GLY A 686 -5.69 -9.53 -4.61
C GLY A 686 -4.76 -10.40 -5.47
N GLU A 687 -3.53 -10.65 -5.01
CA GLU A 687 -2.59 -11.54 -5.70
C GLU A 687 -2.83 -12.99 -5.28
N LEU A 688 -2.63 -13.93 -6.22
CA LEU A 688 -2.78 -15.34 -5.93
C LEU A 688 -1.56 -15.88 -5.16
N GLU A 689 -1.81 -16.51 -4.02
CA GLU A 689 -0.82 -17.13 -3.14
C GLU A 689 -1.13 -18.61 -2.89
N TYR A 690 -0.12 -19.33 -2.39
CA TYR A 690 -0.29 -20.71 -1.95
C TYR A 690 -1.07 -20.79 -0.63
N GLY A 691 -2.14 -21.57 -0.59
CA GLY A 691 -2.86 -21.94 0.64
C GLY A 691 -2.32 -23.25 1.20
N VAL A 692 -3.14 -24.32 1.12
CA VAL A 692 -2.75 -25.69 1.49
C VAL A 692 -1.62 -26.22 0.61
N ALA A 693 -1.50 -25.78 -0.64
CA ALA A 693 -0.31 -26.05 -1.44
C ALA A 693 0.92 -25.33 -0.87
N ARG A 694 2.12 -25.86 -1.08
CA ARG A 694 3.42 -25.15 -0.88
C ARG A 694 4.12 -24.85 -2.20
N LYS A 695 3.76 -25.58 -3.26
CA LYS A 695 4.34 -25.48 -4.60
C LYS A 695 3.32 -26.00 -5.61
N VAL A 696 3.33 -25.41 -6.80
CA VAL A 696 2.58 -25.90 -7.96
C VAL A 696 3.49 -25.98 -9.17
N GLU A 697 3.45 -27.10 -9.88
CA GLU A 697 4.06 -27.28 -11.20
C GLU A 697 2.97 -27.27 -12.26
N VAL A 698 3.24 -26.59 -13.38
CA VAL A 698 2.30 -26.45 -14.50
C VAL A 698 3.00 -26.95 -15.76
N SER A 699 2.34 -27.83 -16.52
CA SER A 699 2.85 -28.31 -17.79
C SER A 699 2.93 -27.20 -18.84
N GLU A 700 3.78 -27.38 -19.85
CA GLU A 700 3.99 -26.38 -20.92
C GLU A 700 2.72 -26.07 -21.72
N ASP A 701 1.81 -27.04 -21.83
CA ASP A 701 0.53 -26.92 -22.52
C ASP A 701 -0.62 -26.40 -21.63
N TYR A 702 -0.34 -26.08 -20.35
CA TYR A 702 -1.31 -25.62 -19.35
C TYR A 702 -2.51 -26.55 -19.14
N LYS A 703 -2.35 -27.84 -19.43
CA LYS A 703 -3.38 -28.86 -19.20
C LYS A 703 -3.14 -29.70 -17.95
N THR A 704 -1.94 -29.72 -17.40
CA THR A 704 -1.61 -30.51 -16.22
C THR A 704 -1.06 -29.63 -15.11
N TYR A 705 -1.67 -29.75 -13.93
CA TYR A 705 -1.30 -29.03 -12.72
C TYR A 705 -0.95 -30.03 -11.62
N ARG A 706 0.24 -29.91 -11.02
CA ARG A 706 0.66 -30.75 -9.90
C ARG A 706 0.87 -29.90 -8.66
N PHE A 707 0.03 -30.11 -7.64
CA PHE A 707 0.06 -29.44 -6.36
C PHE A 707 0.79 -30.28 -5.34
N PHE A 708 1.79 -29.69 -4.69
CA PHE A 708 2.48 -30.29 -3.56
C PHE A 708 1.90 -29.66 -2.29
N LEU A 709 1.30 -30.46 -1.43
CA LEU A 709 0.68 -30.00 -0.19
C LEU A 709 1.75 -29.78 0.88
N ARG A 710 1.48 -28.86 1.82
CA ARG A 710 2.29 -28.68 3.02
C ARG A 710 1.87 -29.64 4.14
N ASP A 711 2.64 -29.61 5.21
CA ASP A 711 2.24 -30.26 6.46
C ASP A 711 1.22 -29.35 7.15
N CYS A 712 -0.04 -29.75 7.07
CA CYS A 712 -1.18 -29.04 7.61
C CYS A 712 -2.22 -30.04 8.11
N TYR A 713 -3.06 -29.56 9.04
CA TYR A 713 -3.96 -30.37 9.82
C TYR A 713 -5.36 -29.77 9.81
N TRP A 714 -6.35 -30.65 9.89
CA TRP A 714 -7.72 -30.32 10.23
C TRP A 714 -7.80 -29.85 11.69
N SER A 715 -8.90 -29.20 12.07
CA SER A 715 -9.14 -28.67 13.43
C SER A 715 -9.21 -29.77 14.52
N ASN A 716 -9.29 -31.03 14.11
CA ASN A 716 -9.25 -32.22 14.96
C ASN A 716 -7.88 -32.94 14.92
N ASP A 717 -6.81 -32.23 14.54
CA ASP A 717 -5.42 -32.72 14.47
C ASP A 717 -5.18 -33.88 13.47
N VAL A 718 -6.10 -34.10 12.53
CA VAL A 718 -5.93 -35.08 11.45
C VAL A 718 -5.17 -34.41 10.30
N PRO A 719 -4.12 -35.04 9.72
CA PRO A 719 -3.39 -34.45 8.60
C PRO A 719 -4.27 -34.31 7.36
N ILE A 720 -4.11 -33.20 6.64
CA ILE A 720 -4.78 -32.97 5.35
C ILE A 720 -3.98 -33.69 4.26
N VAL A 721 -4.68 -34.44 3.41
CA VAL A 721 -4.09 -35.24 2.33
C VAL A 721 -4.73 -34.93 0.97
N ALA A 722 -4.04 -35.29 -0.11
CA ALA A 722 -4.53 -35.09 -1.48
C ALA A 722 -5.86 -35.79 -1.76
N LEU A 723 -6.15 -36.90 -1.06
CA LEU A 723 -7.42 -37.61 -1.16
C LEU A 723 -8.61 -36.74 -0.70
N ASP A 724 -8.43 -35.88 0.30
CA ASP A 724 -9.48 -34.97 0.80
C ASP A 724 -9.97 -34.03 -0.31
N PHE A 725 -9.06 -33.58 -1.19
CA PHE A 725 -9.41 -32.77 -2.36
C PHE A 725 -10.09 -33.60 -3.44
N LYS A 726 -9.55 -34.80 -3.75
CA LYS A 726 -10.14 -35.69 -4.76
C LYS A 726 -11.60 -36.01 -4.44
N MET A 727 -11.87 -36.48 -3.21
CA MET A 727 -13.23 -36.81 -2.76
C MET A 727 -14.15 -35.58 -2.77
N ALA A 728 -13.66 -34.45 -2.27
CA ALA A 728 -14.42 -33.21 -2.20
C ALA A 728 -14.81 -32.68 -3.59
N TRP A 729 -13.98 -32.90 -4.61
CA TRP A 729 -14.25 -32.45 -5.97
C TRP A 729 -15.10 -33.46 -6.75
N GLN A 730 -14.85 -34.76 -6.58
CA GLN A 730 -15.72 -35.81 -7.13
C GLN A 730 -17.15 -35.65 -6.62
N LYS A 731 -17.36 -35.37 -5.32
CA LYS A 731 -18.68 -35.09 -4.76
C LYS A 731 -19.39 -33.90 -5.39
N MET A 732 -18.66 -32.85 -5.77
CA MET A 732 -19.25 -31.69 -6.47
C MET A 732 -19.67 -32.00 -7.89
N ILE A 733 -19.03 -33.00 -8.51
CA ILE A 733 -19.29 -33.41 -9.89
C ILE A 733 -20.37 -34.49 -9.93
N ASP A 734 -20.54 -35.27 -8.86
CA ASP A 734 -21.55 -36.30 -8.75
C ASP A 734 -22.96 -35.75 -9.01
N PRO A 735 -23.69 -36.26 -10.03
CA PRO A 735 -25.02 -35.77 -10.36
C PRO A 735 -26.07 -36.06 -9.28
N SER A 736 -25.82 -37.01 -8.38
CA SER A 736 -26.70 -37.27 -7.22
C SER A 736 -26.57 -36.18 -6.14
N PHE A 737 -25.49 -35.39 -6.16
CA PHE A 737 -25.25 -34.34 -5.19
C PHE A 737 -25.76 -32.98 -5.68
N ASN A 738 -26.77 -32.46 -5.00
CA ASN A 738 -27.42 -31.21 -5.39
C ASN A 738 -26.57 -29.99 -5.01
N THR A 739 -25.73 -29.51 -5.94
CA THR A 739 -24.93 -28.29 -5.80
C THR A 739 -25.10 -27.35 -6.99
N MET A 740 -25.07 -26.05 -6.74
CA MET A 740 -25.09 -25.04 -7.82
C MET A 740 -23.71 -24.81 -8.47
N PHE A 741 -22.64 -25.42 -7.94
CA PHE A 741 -21.26 -25.16 -8.40
C PHE A 741 -20.60 -26.31 -9.15
N ALA A 742 -21.33 -27.37 -9.52
CA ALA A 742 -20.79 -28.49 -10.29
C ALA A 742 -20.04 -28.02 -11.55
N TYR A 743 -20.59 -27.01 -12.24
CA TYR A 743 -20.04 -26.44 -13.46
C TYR A 743 -18.62 -25.87 -13.31
N LEU A 744 -18.22 -25.43 -12.11
CA LEU A 744 -16.87 -24.92 -11.85
C LEU A 744 -15.81 -25.99 -12.13
N PHE A 745 -16.15 -27.26 -11.94
CA PHE A 745 -15.24 -28.39 -12.11
C PHE A 745 -15.20 -28.92 -13.54
N PHE A 746 -16.07 -28.48 -14.45
CA PHE A 746 -16.15 -28.99 -15.83
C PHE A 746 -14.92 -28.69 -16.69
N ILE A 747 -14.03 -27.82 -16.21
CA ILE A 747 -12.72 -27.57 -16.83
C ILE A 747 -11.75 -28.75 -16.63
N ILE A 748 -11.99 -29.58 -15.62
CA ILE A 748 -11.22 -30.78 -15.32
C ILE A 748 -11.63 -31.85 -16.34
N LYS A 749 -10.63 -32.58 -16.84
CA LYS A 749 -10.81 -33.63 -17.84
C LYS A 749 -11.88 -34.63 -17.38
N ASN A 750 -12.82 -34.95 -18.28
CA ASN A 750 -13.98 -35.84 -18.06
C ASN A 750 -14.99 -35.41 -16.99
N ALA A 751 -14.81 -34.29 -16.27
CA ALA A 751 -15.73 -33.90 -15.19
C ALA A 751 -17.16 -33.63 -15.68
N LYS A 752 -17.32 -32.94 -16.81
CA LYS A 752 -18.64 -32.69 -17.40
C LYS A 752 -19.33 -33.99 -17.82
N ASN A 753 -18.61 -34.86 -18.52
CA ASN A 753 -19.15 -36.15 -18.98
C ASN A 753 -19.57 -37.02 -17.78
N ALA A 754 -18.81 -36.99 -16.68
CA ALA A 754 -19.17 -37.72 -15.47
C ALA A 754 -20.44 -37.16 -14.82
N HIS A 755 -20.59 -35.83 -14.75
CA HIS A 755 -21.81 -35.17 -14.28
C HIS A 755 -23.03 -35.50 -15.17
N GLU A 756 -22.83 -35.64 -16.47
CA GLU A 756 -23.88 -36.02 -17.43
C GLU A 756 -24.11 -37.56 -17.51
N ASN A 757 -23.53 -38.34 -16.59
CA ASN A 757 -23.60 -39.82 -16.56
C ASN A 757 -23.06 -40.51 -17.83
N GLN A 758 -22.17 -39.86 -18.57
CA GLN A 758 -21.54 -40.39 -19.79
C GLN A 758 -20.23 -41.15 -19.51
N CYS A 759 -19.63 -40.97 -18.33
CA CYS A 759 -18.48 -41.75 -17.86
C CYS A 759 -18.44 -41.85 -16.33
N SER A 760 -17.59 -42.73 -15.78
CA SER A 760 -17.45 -42.90 -14.33
C SER A 760 -16.77 -41.70 -13.65
N LEU A 761 -17.13 -41.40 -12.40
CA LEU A 761 -16.45 -40.41 -11.54
C LEU A 761 -14.96 -40.73 -11.32
N ASP A 762 -14.54 -41.98 -11.47
CA ASP A 762 -13.13 -42.38 -11.35
C ASP A 762 -12.30 -42.04 -12.59
N SER A 763 -12.96 -41.76 -13.73
CA SER A 763 -12.28 -41.35 -14.97
C SER A 763 -11.96 -39.84 -15.02
N ILE A 764 -12.38 -39.09 -13.99
CA ILE A 764 -12.11 -37.65 -13.88
C ILE A 764 -10.61 -37.43 -13.68
N GLY A 765 -10.06 -36.39 -14.32
CA GLY A 765 -8.66 -36.00 -14.26
C GLY A 765 -8.16 -35.49 -12.91
N ILE A 766 -8.51 -36.13 -11.79
CA ILE A 766 -8.05 -35.79 -10.43
C ILE A 766 -7.31 -37.00 -9.85
N ILE A 767 -5.99 -36.91 -9.83
CA ILE A 767 -5.08 -38.03 -9.60
C ILE A 767 -4.28 -37.77 -8.33
N VAL A 768 -4.38 -38.68 -7.37
CA VAL A 768 -3.58 -38.66 -6.15
C VAL A 768 -2.29 -39.44 -6.43
N GLU A 769 -1.17 -38.73 -6.61
CA GLU A 769 0.14 -39.36 -6.86
C GLU A 769 0.81 -39.80 -5.54
N SER A 770 0.50 -39.11 -4.44
CA SER A 770 0.87 -39.48 -3.06
C SER A 770 -0.02 -38.73 -2.08
N GLU A 771 0.08 -39.02 -0.78
CA GLU A 771 -0.67 -38.30 0.27
C GLU A 771 -0.51 -36.77 0.21
N LYS A 772 0.64 -36.29 -0.27
CA LYS A 772 0.97 -34.85 -0.36
C LYS A 772 1.09 -34.34 -1.80
N THR A 773 0.67 -35.12 -2.81
CA THR A 773 0.77 -34.69 -4.22
C THR A 773 -0.54 -34.98 -4.97
N LEU A 774 -1.19 -33.90 -5.42
CA LEU A 774 -2.40 -33.94 -6.24
C LEU A 774 -2.07 -33.47 -7.66
N ARG A 775 -2.32 -34.31 -8.66
CA ARG A 775 -2.22 -33.97 -10.08
C ARG A 775 -3.61 -33.81 -10.68
N VAL A 776 -3.82 -32.72 -11.41
CA VAL A 776 -5.08 -32.40 -12.07
C VAL A 776 -4.85 -32.24 -13.56
N GLU A 777 -5.63 -32.95 -14.38
CA GLU A 777 -5.66 -32.84 -15.83
C GLU A 777 -6.90 -32.04 -16.26
N LEU A 778 -6.72 -31.09 -17.17
CA LEU A 778 -7.77 -30.24 -17.71
C LEU A 778 -8.17 -30.68 -19.12
N GLU A 779 -9.43 -30.45 -19.47
CA GLU A 779 -9.96 -30.72 -20.81
C GLU A 779 -9.28 -29.81 -21.87
N HIS A 780 -9.06 -28.54 -21.49
CA HIS A 780 -8.45 -27.52 -22.31
C HIS A 780 -7.44 -26.68 -21.50
N PRO A 781 -6.43 -26.06 -22.15
CA PRO A 781 -5.48 -25.18 -21.48
C PRO A 781 -6.19 -24.05 -20.75
N SER A 782 -5.86 -23.80 -19.48
CA SER A 782 -6.47 -22.72 -18.70
C SER A 782 -5.49 -22.05 -17.76
N PHE A 783 -5.29 -20.75 -17.94
CA PHE A 783 -4.45 -19.93 -17.06
C PHE A 783 -5.15 -19.55 -15.75
N THR A 784 -6.48 -19.59 -15.70
CA THR A 784 -7.29 -19.19 -14.53
C THR A 784 -7.58 -20.35 -13.58
N PHE A 785 -7.09 -21.57 -13.89
CA PHE A 785 -7.33 -22.74 -13.04
C PHE A 785 -6.77 -22.56 -11.62
N LEU A 786 -5.64 -21.88 -11.47
CA LEU A 786 -5.09 -21.59 -10.13
C LEU A 786 -5.98 -20.63 -9.32
N GLU A 787 -6.65 -19.69 -9.98
CA GLU A 787 -7.63 -18.80 -9.34
C GLU A 787 -8.88 -19.59 -8.94
N LEU A 788 -9.35 -20.50 -9.80
CA LEU A 788 -10.50 -21.35 -9.52
C LEU A 788 -10.34 -22.15 -8.23
N VAL A 789 -9.16 -22.76 -8.00
CA VAL A 789 -8.86 -23.56 -6.80
C VAL A 789 -8.62 -22.72 -5.52
N SER A 790 -8.90 -21.42 -5.57
CA SER A 790 -9.02 -20.52 -4.42
C SER A 790 -10.48 -20.19 -4.03
N HIS A 791 -11.44 -20.66 -4.83
CA HIS A 791 -12.87 -20.50 -4.57
C HIS A 791 -13.33 -21.48 -3.47
N TRP A 792 -14.22 -21.05 -2.57
CA TRP A 792 -14.63 -21.87 -1.42
C TRP A 792 -15.24 -23.23 -1.82
N ALA A 793 -15.97 -23.28 -2.93
CA ALA A 793 -16.50 -24.53 -3.48
C ALA A 793 -15.42 -25.62 -3.72
N THR A 794 -14.17 -25.20 -3.95
CA THR A 794 -13.02 -26.10 -4.20
C THR A 794 -12.27 -26.51 -2.93
N PHE A 795 -12.67 -26.04 -1.75
CA PHE A 795 -12.05 -26.41 -0.49
C PHE A 795 -12.13 -27.92 -0.25
N PRO A 796 -11.12 -28.50 0.45
CA PRO A 796 -11.11 -29.92 0.76
C PRO A 796 -12.25 -30.27 1.72
N MET A 797 -12.52 -31.57 1.88
CA MET A 797 -13.42 -32.07 2.91
C MET A 797 -12.71 -33.14 3.72
N ASN A 798 -12.92 -33.12 5.04
CA ASN A 798 -12.46 -34.20 5.89
C ASN A 798 -13.28 -35.46 5.58
N SER A 799 -12.61 -36.52 5.13
CA SER A 799 -13.24 -37.78 4.71
C SER A 799 -13.98 -38.52 5.83
N LYS A 800 -13.65 -38.26 7.10
CA LYS A 800 -14.37 -38.82 8.26
C LYS A 800 -15.55 -37.96 8.67
N ALA A 801 -15.42 -36.63 8.66
CA ALA A 801 -16.52 -35.74 9.06
C ALA A 801 -17.74 -35.87 8.14
N ILE A 802 -17.52 -36.11 6.84
CA ILE A 802 -18.57 -36.16 5.82
C ILE A 802 -19.55 -37.32 5.98
N THR A 803 -19.21 -38.35 6.78
CA THR A 803 -20.12 -39.49 7.02
C THR A 803 -21.29 -39.10 7.92
N ASP A 804 -21.15 -38.06 8.74
CA ASP A 804 -22.25 -37.50 9.52
C ASP A 804 -22.97 -36.44 8.68
N PRO A 805 -24.26 -36.60 8.32
CA PRO A 805 -25.00 -35.59 7.54
C PRO A 805 -25.19 -34.24 8.26
N ASN A 806 -24.94 -34.16 9.57
CA ASN A 806 -25.10 -32.94 10.38
C ASN A 806 -23.76 -32.28 10.76
N TRP A 807 -22.62 -32.77 10.28
CA TRP A 807 -21.28 -32.24 10.57
C TRP A 807 -21.16 -30.72 10.35
N SER A 808 -21.86 -30.20 9.34
CA SER A 808 -21.83 -28.79 8.97
C SER A 808 -22.86 -27.92 9.71
N LYS A 809 -23.72 -28.52 10.55
CA LYS A 809 -24.78 -27.84 11.32
C LYS A 809 -24.49 -27.75 12.81
N ASN A 810 -23.60 -28.60 13.30
CA ASN A 810 -23.20 -28.64 14.70
C ASN A 810 -21.94 -27.80 14.90
N ALA A 811 -21.82 -27.11 16.04
CA ALA A 811 -20.60 -26.41 16.45
C ALA A 811 -19.70 -27.30 17.30
N GLY A 812 -18.48 -26.83 17.60
CA GLY A 812 -17.52 -27.56 18.41
C GLY A 812 -16.80 -28.67 17.63
N ASP A 813 -16.44 -29.76 18.31
CA ASP A 813 -15.57 -30.80 17.76
C ASP A 813 -16.18 -31.56 16.57
N ALA A 814 -17.52 -31.51 16.41
CA ALA A 814 -18.20 -32.08 15.25
C ALA A 814 -17.94 -31.30 13.94
N HIS A 815 -17.61 -30.00 14.03
CA HIS A 815 -17.32 -29.17 12.86
C HIS A 815 -15.83 -29.16 12.53
N VAL A 816 -15.44 -30.02 11.60
CA VAL A 816 -14.03 -30.16 11.21
C VAL A 816 -13.69 -29.19 10.08
N SER A 817 -12.75 -28.29 10.34
CA SER A 817 -12.34 -27.21 9.43
C SER A 817 -10.81 -27.12 9.31
N ASN A 818 -10.26 -26.43 8.31
CA ASN A 818 -8.80 -26.34 8.09
C ASN A 818 -8.26 -24.91 7.93
N GLY A 819 -9.09 -23.91 8.14
CA GLY A 819 -8.76 -22.51 8.00
C GLY A 819 -8.27 -21.88 9.31
N PRO A 820 -8.10 -20.54 9.32
CA PRO A 820 -7.57 -19.79 10.45
C PRO A 820 -8.46 -19.81 11.70
N PHE A 821 -9.76 -20.06 11.54
CA PHE A 821 -10.71 -20.17 12.64
C PHE A 821 -11.48 -21.49 12.60
N LYS A 822 -12.01 -21.89 13.75
CA LYS A 822 -12.92 -23.01 13.92
C LYS A 822 -14.24 -22.56 14.55
N LEU A 823 -15.31 -23.27 14.27
CA LEU A 823 -16.65 -22.97 14.76
C LEU A 823 -16.77 -23.39 16.24
N SER A 824 -16.80 -22.40 17.15
CA SER A 824 -16.88 -22.62 18.60
C SER A 824 -18.32 -22.82 19.05
N SER A 825 -19.21 -21.93 18.62
CA SER A 825 -20.62 -21.92 19.00
C SER A 825 -21.49 -21.47 17.83
N TRP A 826 -22.68 -22.05 17.72
CA TRP A 826 -23.72 -21.60 16.80
C TRP A 826 -25.06 -21.66 17.50
N LYS A 827 -25.57 -20.49 17.89
CA LYS A 827 -26.94 -20.33 18.38
C LYS A 827 -27.79 -19.85 17.23
N VAL A 828 -28.67 -20.73 16.75
CA VAL A 828 -29.52 -20.48 15.57
C VAL A 828 -30.30 -19.17 15.74
N ASN A 829 -30.24 -18.32 14.71
CA ASN A 829 -30.84 -16.97 14.66
C ASN A 829 -30.36 -15.97 15.74
N GLN A 830 -29.29 -16.27 16.48
CA GLN A 830 -28.76 -15.39 17.54
C GLN A 830 -27.33 -14.96 17.27
N GLU A 831 -26.38 -15.91 17.31
CA GLU A 831 -24.96 -15.63 17.11
C GLU A 831 -24.19 -16.85 16.58
N ILE A 832 -23.10 -16.57 15.87
CA ILE A 832 -22.06 -17.54 15.53
C ILE A 832 -20.74 -17.05 16.13
N GLU A 833 -20.06 -17.93 16.86
CA GLU A 833 -18.74 -17.66 17.41
C GLU A 833 -17.69 -18.50 16.69
N LEU A 834 -16.69 -17.83 16.12
CA LEU A 834 -15.49 -18.45 15.60
C LEU A 834 -14.31 -18.14 16.51
N VAL A 835 -13.50 -19.14 16.81
CA VAL A 835 -12.28 -18.98 17.61
C VAL A 835 -11.07 -19.37 16.80
N LYS A 836 -9.92 -18.76 17.10
CA LYS A 836 -8.66 -19.06 16.44
C LYS A 836 -8.40 -20.57 16.43
N ASN A 837 -8.06 -21.12 15.27
CA ASN A 837 -7.74 -22.52 15.11
C ASN A 837 -6.24 -22.75 15.44
N PRO A 838 -5.91 -23.44 16.55
CA PRO A 838 -4.51 -23.69 16.91
C PRO A 838 -3.79 -24.64 15.95
N TYR A 839 -4.52 -25.49 15.22
CA TYR A 839 -3.97 -26.45 14.26
C TYR A 839 -3.77 -25.87 12.86
N TYR A 840 -4.16 -24.61 12.63
CA TYR A 840 -3.93 -23.95 11.35
C TYR A 840 -2.43 -23.76 11.11
N TRP A 841 -1.94 -24.14 9.93
CA TRP A 841 -0.50 -24.14 9.63
C TRP A 841 0.15 -22.75 9.75
N ASP A 842 -0.63 -21.67 9.57
CA ASP A 842 -0.19 -20.28 9.68
C ASP A 842 -0.78 -19.57 10.91
N ALA A 843 -1.14 -20.31 11.96
CA ALA A 843 -1.78 -19.77 13.17
C ALA A 843 -0.98 -18.65 13.86
N LYS A 844 0.34 -18.56 13.63
CA LYS A 844 1.19 -17.50 14.20
C LYS A 844 0.89 -16.11 13.63
N VAL A 845 0.41 -16.02 12.39
CA VAL A 845 0.08 -14.75 11.73
C VAL A 845 -1.32 -14.26 12.15
N VAL A 846 -2.20 -15.18 12.59
CA VAL A 846 -3.57 -14.86 13.03
C VAL A 846 -3.53 -14.17 14.40
N GLN A 847 -3.80 -12.87 14.45
CA GLN A 847 -3.81 -12.09 15.70
C GLN A 847 -5.13 -12.22 16.46
N LEU A 848 -6.25 -12.10 15.73
CA LEU A 848 -7.60 -12.20 16.29
C LEU A 848 -7.81 -13.53 17.03
N GLN A 849 -8.36 -13.43 18.24
CA GLN A 849 -8.68 -14.60 19.04
C GLN A 849 -10.10 -15.11 18.75
N LYS A 850 -11.03 -14.19 18.47
CA LYS A 850 -12.44 -14.49 18.29
C LYS A 850 -13.09 -13.59 17.23
N ILE A 851 -14.01 -14.17 16.47
CA ILE A 851 -14.92 -13.46 15.59
C ILE A 851 -16.33 -13.75 16.08
N HIS A 852 -17.09 -12.71 16.38
CA HIS A 852 -18.47 -12.81 16.81
C HIS A 852 -19.40 -12.28 15.71
N LEU A 853 -20.23 -13.17 15.16
CA LEU A 853 -21.18 -12.87 14.10
C LEU A 853 -22.57 -12.76 14.72
N HIS A 854 -23.12 -11.55 14.75
CA HIS A 854 -24.42 -11.25 15.35
C HIS A 854 -25.51 -11.37 14.29
N PHE A 855 -26.57 -12.15 14.56
CA PHE A 855 -27.73 -12.16 13.67
C PHE A 855 -28.54 -10.87 13.83
N ILE A 856 -28.73 -10.14 12.72
CA ILE A 856 -29.39 -8.84 12.70
C ILE A 856 -30.59 -8.89 11.74
N ASP A 857 -31.76 -8.48 12.25
CA ASP A 857 -33.03 -8.58 11.51
C ASP A 857 -33.14 -7.54 10.38
N ASN A 858 -32.58 -6.35 10.58
CA ASN A 858 -32.71 -5.25 9.64
C ASN A 858 -31.55 -4.25 9.70
N LEU A 859 -31.44 -3.47 8.64
CA LEU A 859 -30.41 -2.45 8.42
C LEU A 859 -30.41 -1.35 9.49
N LYS A 860 -31.58 -1.00 10.02
CA LYS A 860 -31.68 0.03 11.08
C LYS A 860 -30.95 -0.42 12.34
N LYS A 861 -31.17 -1.67 12.76
CA LYS A 861 -30.49 -2.27 13.91
C LYS A 861 -28.99 -2.39 13.70
N GLU A 862 -28.52 -2.77 12.51
CA GLU A 862 -27.09 -2.78 12.19
C GLU A 862 -26.46 -1.39 12.39
N ILE A 863 -27.08 -0.35 11.83
CA ILE A 863 -26.59 1.03 11.94
C ILE A 863 -26.56 1.47 13.41
N GLU A 864 -27.61 1.20 14.17
CA GLU A 864 -27.69 1.54 15.60
C GLU A 864 -26.59 0.83 16.41
N MET A 865 -26.42 -0.48 16.23
CA MET A 865 -25.37 -1.25 16.90
C MET A 865 -23.97 -0.77 16.51
N PHE A 866 -23.74 -0.41 15.24
CA PHE A 866 -22.46 0.14 14.80
C PHE A 866 -22.18 1.53 15.41
N GLU A 867 -23.17 2.43 15.42
CA GLU A 867 -23.04 3.75 16.03
C GLU A 867 -22.84 3.68 17.56
N ASN A 868 -23.40 2.65 18.21
CA ASN A 868 -23.20 2.34 19.63
C ASN A 868 -21.90 1.56 19.93
N LYS A 869 -21.06 1.28 18.91
CA LYS A 869 -19.81 0.50 19.03
C LYS A 869 -20.02 -0.96 19.50
N GLU A 870 -21.19 -1.52 19.24
CA GLU A 870 -21.49 -2.94 19.44
C GLU A 870 -21.07 -3.79 18.23
N LEU A 871 -20.93 -3.15 17.06
CA LEU A 871 -20.36 -3.75 15.85
C LEU A 871 -19.10 -3.00 15.42
N ASP A 872 -18.13 -3.73 14.90
CA ASP A 872 -16.89 -3.19 14.35
C ASP A 872 -17.00 -2.96 12.82
N TRP A 873 -18.05 -3.49 12.19
CA TRP A 873 -18.29 -3.40 10.76
C TRP A 873 -19.78 -3.15 10.46
N ALA A 874 -20.08 -2.24 9.53
CA ALA A 874 -21.41 -2.05 8.98
C ALA A 874 -21.38 -1.91 7.46
N GLY A 875 -22.38 -2.50 6.80
CA GLY A 875 -22.52 -2.47 5.35
C GLY A 875 -21.99 -3.72 4.67
N LYS A 876 -21.50 -3.56 3.43
CA LYS A 876 -21.14 -4.70 2.58
C LYS A 876 -19.96 -5.45 3.19
N PRO A 877 -19.91 -6.79 3.07
CA PRO A 877 -20.78 -7.63 2.24
C PRO A 877 -22.11 -8.04 2.88
N PHE A 878 -22.30 -7.86 4.19
CA PHE A 878 -23.46 -8.37 4.93
C PHE A 878 -24.74 -7.57 4.70
N PHE A 879 -24.62 -6.24 4.72
CA PHE A 879 -25.74 -5.33 4.47
C PHE A 879 -25.40 -4.31 3.38
N SER A 880 -26.39 -3.56 2.94
CA SER A 880 -26.18 -2.45 2.01
C SER A 880 -26.58 -1.15 2.68
N LEU A 881 -25.59 -0.32 3.03
CA LEU A 881 -25.84 0.97 3.66
C LEU A 881 -26.76 1.85 2.80
N PRO A 882 -27.69 2.61 3.43
CA PRO A 882 -28.48 3.65 2.79
C PRO A 882 -27.59 4.74 2.19
N ILE A 883 -28.10 5.46 1.19
CA ILE A 883 -27.35 6.50 0.47
C ILE A 883 -26.97 7.66 1.40
N ASP A 884 -27.90 8.10 2.24
CA ASP A 884 -27.73 9.16 3.24
C ASP A 884 -26.64 8.79 4.26
N LYS A 885 -26.66 7.57 4.80
CA LYS A 885 -25.63 7.08 5.72
C LYS A 885 -24.26 6.93 5.06
N LYS A 886 -24.19 6.50 3.80
CA LYS A 886 -22.92 6.52 3.05
C LYS A 886 -22.34 7.93 2.95
N LEU A 887 -23.17 8.93 2.62
CA LEU A 887 -22.70 10.31 2.54
C LEU A 887 -22.23 10.83 3.91
N GLU A 888 -22.98 10.55 4.97
CA GLU A 888 -22.61 10.87 6.35
C GLU A 888 -21.25 10.26 6.73
N TYR A 889 -21.08 8.95 6.53
CA TYR A 889 -19.86 8.22 6.89
C TYR A 889 -18.66 8.57 6.00
N LYS A 890 -18.89 8.96 4.74
CA LYS A 890 -17.87 9.54 3.85
C LYS A 890 -17.35 10.86 4.42
N ASN A 891 -18.24 11.74 4.86
CA ASN A 891 -17.88 13.03 5.47
C ASN A 891 -17.14 12.85 6.81
N LYS A 892 -17.51 11.83 7.60
CA LYS A 892 -16.82 11.45 8.84
C LYS A 892 -15.50 10.70 8.61
N LYS A 893 -15.10 10.42 7.35
CA LYS A 893 -13.89 9.67 6.98
C LYS A 893 -13.82 8.24 7.56
N ILE A 894 -14.97 7.62 7.85
CA ILE A 894 -15.07 6.24 8.34
C ILE A 894 -15.59 5.26 7.26
N LEU A 895 -15.96 5.77 6.08
CA LEU A 895 -16.38 4.95 4.95
C LEU A 895 -15.18 4.53 4.08
N GLN A 896 -15.02 3.22 3.89
CA GLN A 896 -14.11 2.65 2.89
C GLN A 896 -14.90 2.05 1.72
N ILE A 897 -14.56 2.46 0.50
CA ILE A 897 -15.14 1.90 -0.73
C ILE A 897 -13.99 1.33 -1.58
N PRO A 898 -13.74 0.01 -1.52
CA PRO A 898 -12.78 -0.60 -2.43
C PRO A 898 -13.30 -0.52 -3.88
N GLN A 899 -12.40 -0.40 -4.86
CA GLN A 899 -12.78 -0.48 -6.26
C GLN A 899 -13.32 -1.89 -6.57
N GLY A 900 -14.63 -2.00 -6.77
CA GLY A 900 -15.28 -3.26 -7.11
C GLY A 900 -15.12 -3.60 -8.60
N ASN A 901 -14.83 -4.87 -8.90
CA ASN A 901 -14.78 -5.39 -10.27
C ASN A 901 -16.07 -6.17 -10.61
N SER A 902 -17.24 -5.55 -10.43
CA SER A 902 -18.55 -6.20 -10.63
C SER A 902 -19.43 -5.41 -11.59
N THR A 903 -20.23 -6.12 -12.41
CA THR A 903 -21.21 -5.53 -13.32
C THR A 903 -22.63 -5.88 -12.88
N SER A 904 -23.50 -4.88 -12.74
CA SER A 904 -24.94 -5.11 -12.60
C SER A 904 -25.62 -5.14 -13.96
N SER A 905 -26.44 -6.17 -14.22
CA SER A 905 -27.10 -6.36 -15.52
C SER A 905 -28.60 -6.62 -15.38
N LEU A 906 -29.38 -6.14 -16.35
CA LEU A 906 -30.76 -6.59 -16.56
C LEU A 906 -30.73 -7.80 -17.51
N MET A 907 -31.09 -8.99 -16.99
CA MET A 907 -31.17 -10.20 -17.79
C MET A 907 -32.55 -10.30 -18.46
N LEU A 908 -32.57 -10.56 -19.77
CA LEU A 908 -33.79 -10.73 -20.56
C LEU A 908 -33.99 -12.22 -20.86
N ASN A 909 -35.12 -12.78 -20.43
CA ASN A 909 -35.49 -14.14 -20.82
C ASN A 909 -35.86 -14.13 -22.32
N CYS A 910 -34.94 -14.67 -23.14
CA CYS A 910 -35.04 -14.64 -24.60
C CYS A 910 -36.05 -15.65 -25.17
N GLU A 911 -36.63 -16.51 -24.35
CA GLU A 911 -37.69 -17.46 -24.74
C GLU A 911 -39.08 -16.81 -24.67
N ASN A 912 -39.23 -15.77 -23.86
CA ASN A 912 -40.51 -15.08 -23.68
C ASN A 912 -40.72 -14.01 -24.76
N PHE A 913 -41.88 -14.04 -25.41
CA PHE A 913 -42.32 -12.96 -26.31
C PHE A 913 -42.51 -11.64 -25.54
N PRO A 914 -42.07 -10.47 -26.05
CA PRO A 914 -41.41 -10.21 -27.33
C PRO A 914 -39.86 -10.20 -27.26
N PHE A 915 -39.25 -10.64 -26.15
CA PHE A 915 -37.80 -10.70 -25.99
C PHE A 915 -37.13 -11.72 -26.91
N THR A 916 -37.90 -12.59 -27.57
CA THR A 916 -37.43 -13.46 -28.67
C THR A 916 -36.81 -12.66 -29.82
N ASN A 917 -37.32 -11.45 -30.10
CA ASN A 917 -36.79 -10.58 -31.15
C ASN A 917 -35.53 -9.82 -30.69
N ILE A 918 -34.43 -9.99 -31.44
CA ILE A 918 -33.14 -9.39 -31.11
C ILE A 918 -33.16 -7.86 -31.17
N ASP A 919 -33.92 -7.26 -32.08
CA ASP A 919 -34.01 -5.81 -32.21
C ASP A 919 -34.85 -5.21 -31.07
N PHE A 920 -35.85 -5.93 -30.54
CA PHE A 920 -36.55 -5.53 -29.33
C PHE A 920 -35.59 -5.46 -28.14
N ARG A 921 -34.70 -6.46 -27.98
CA ARG A 921 -33.67 -6.47 -26.92
C ARG A 921 -32.67 -5.31 -27.08
N LYS A 922 -32.22 -5.04 -28.30
CA LYS A 922 -31.33 -3.90 -28.60
C LYS A 922 -32.00 -2.56 -28.31
N ALA A 923 -33.28 -2.40 -28.65
CA ALA A 923 -34.04 -1.20 -28.35
C ALA A 923 -34.04 -0.89 -26.84
N LEU A 924 -34.27 -1.89 -26.00
CA LEU A 924 -34.21 -1.74 -24.55
C LEU A 924 -32.78 -1.38 -24.07
N ALA A 925 -31.75 -2.07 -24.57
CA ALA A 925 -30.38 -1.84 -24.13
C ALA A 925 -29.85 -0.42 -24.44
N HIS A 926 -30.25 0.13 -25.60
CA HIS A 926 -29.89 1.48 -26.04
C HIS A 926 -30.75 2.59 -25.42
N ALA A 927 -31.94 2.27 -24.92
CA ALA A 927 -32.84 3.24 -24.28
C ALA A 927 -32.46 3.60 -22.84
N ILE A 928 -31.50 2.92 -22.21
CA ILE A 928 -31.10 3.19 -20.81
C ILE A 928 -29.91 4.17 -20.78
N ASP A 929 -30.16 5.41 -20.35
CA ASP A 929 -29.13 6.37 -19.94
C ASP A 929 -28.60 5.98 -18.56
N ARG A 930 -27.51 5.23 -18.59
CA ARG A 930 -26.81 4.75 -17.41
C ARG A 930 -26.13 5.88 -16.62
N LYS A 931 -25.72 6.97 -17.27
CA LYS A 931 -25.11 8.12 -16.56
C LYS A 931 -26.16 8.85 -15.75
N LEU A 932 -27.30 9.15 -16.38
CA LEU A 932 -28.44 9.77 -15.69
C LEU A 932 -28.96 8.87 -14.57
N LEU A 933 -29.04 7.56 -14.81
CA LEU A 933 -29.42 6.57 -13.79
C LEU A 933 -28.52 6.68 -12.55
N LEU A 934 -27.19 6.67 -12.72
CA LEU A 934 -26.23 6.74 -11.62
C LEU A 934 -26.30 8.07 -10.86
N LYS A 935 -26.49 9.18 -11.57
CA LYS A 935 -26.69 10.51 -10.98
C LYS A 935 -27.95 10.57 -10.12
N LYS A 936 -29.08 10.07 -10.62
CA LYS A 936 -30.36 10.11 -9.91
C LYS A 936 -30.40 9.24 -8.65
N ILE A 937 -29.61 8.18 -8.60
CA ILE A 937 -29.50 7.30 -7.43
C ILE A 937 -28.28 7.62 -6.54
N ASN A 938 -27.64 8.79 -6.73
CA ASN A 938 -26.46 9.25 -5.98
C ASN A 938 -25.34 8.20 -5.86
N CYS A 939 -25.10 7.45 -6.95
CA CYS A 939 -24.05 6.44 -7.03
C CYS A 939 -22.98 6.83 -8.06
N GLU A 940 -22.50 8.08 -8.01
CA GLU A 940 -21.49 8.60 -8.95
C GLU A 940 -20.12 7.94 -8.79
N ASP A 941 -19.87 7.27 -7.66
CA ASP A 941 -18.67 6.46 -7.42
C ASP A 941 -18.66 5.15 -8.28
N ASN A 942 -19.75 4.82 -8.98
CA ASN A 942 -19.85 3.68 -9.91
C ASN A 942 -19.74 4.13 -11.38
N PHE A 943 -19.27 3.23 -12.26
CA PHE A 943 -19.14 3.52 -13.69
C PHE A 943 -20.33 2.98 -14.53
N PRO A 944 -20.79 3.70 -15.57
CA PRO A 944 -21.75 3.18 -16.53
C PRO A 944 -21.26 1.88 -17.19
N ALA A 945 -21.91 0.75 -16.90
CA ALA A 945 -21.57 -0.53 -17.50
C ALA A 945 -22.03 -0.60 -18.95
N THR A 946 -21.09 -0.57 -19.91
CA THR A 946 -21.36 -0.72 -21.35
C THR A 946 -21.13 -2.14 -21.85
N SER A 947 -20.51 -3.00 -21.04
CA SER A 947 -20.29 -4.41 -21.32
C SER A 947 -20.64 -5.26 -20.11
N ILE A 948 -20.75 -6.58 -20.31
CA ILE A 948 -20.89 -7.54 -19.21
C ILE A 948 -19.61 -7.62 -18.38
N LEU A 949 -18.44 -7.40 -19.01
CA LEU A 949 -17.16 -7.29 -18.33
C LEU A 949 -17.04 -5.94 -17.64
N ALA A 950 -16.61 -5.97 -16.37
CA ALA A 950 -16.35 -4.77 -15.59
C ALA A 950 -15.21 -3.92 -16.20
N PRO A 951 -15.16 -2.60 -15.94
CA PRO A 951 -14.24 -1.67 -16.60
C PRO A 951 -12.77 -2.07 -16.58
N LEU A 952 -12.31 -2.69 -15.49
CA LEU A 952 -10.93 -3.17 -15.36
C LEU A 952 -10.61 -4.35 -16.30
N MET A 953 -11.62 -5.04 -16.81
CA MET A 953 -11.52 -6.18 -17.73
C MET A 953 -11.98 -5.84 -19.17
N GLN A 954 -12.34 -4.58 -19.46
CA GLN A 954 -12.92 -4.16 -20.75
C GLN A 954 -11.99 -4.28 -21.95
N GLN A 955 -10.67 -4.43 -21.76
CA GLN A 955 -9.73 -4.65 -22.86
C GLN A 955 -10.03 -5.93 -23.68
N ALA A 956 -10.90 -6.82 -23.17
CA ALA A 956 -11.24 -8.11 -23.77
C ALA A 956 -12.63 -8.20 -24.42
N SER A 957 -13.49 -7.17 -24.41
CA SER A 957 -14.87 -7.27 -24.93
C SER A 957 -15.13 -6.39 -26.16
N PRO A 958 -15.59 -6.95 -27.30
CA PRO A 958 -15.93 -6.20 -28.50
C PRO A 958 -17.38 -5.66 -28.53
N HIS A 959 -18.20 -5.91 -27.49
CA HIS A 959 -19.62 -5.53 -27.48
C HIS A 959 -19.91 -4.47 -26.42
N PHE A 960 -20.17 -3.25 -26.89
CA PHE A 960 -20.55 -2.10 -26.06
C PHE A 960 -21.99 -1.65 -26.34
N PHE A 961 -22.88 -1.78 -25.35
CA PHE A 961 -24.21 -1.21 -25.39
C PHE A 961 -24.18 0.19 -24.79
N LYS A 962 -23.99 1.19 -25.65
CA LYS A 962 -24.05 2.61 -25.27
C LYS A 962 -25.48 3.13 -25.35
N TYR A 963 -25.81 4.10 -24.49
CA TYR A 963 -27.05 4.85 -24.62
C TYR A 963 -27.10 5.58 -25.97
N ASP A 964 -28.19 5.38 -26.70
CA ASP A 964 -28.45 5.97 -28.02
C ASP A 964 -29.96 5.91 -28.29
N LEU A 965 -30.63 7.05 -28.07
CA LEU A 965 -32.08 7.12 -28.12
C LEU A 965 -32.63 6.91 -29.54
N ASP A 966 -31.93 7.41 -30.55
CA ASP A 966 -32.39 7.32 -31.94
C ASP A 966 -32.22 5.89 -32.46
N LEU A 967 -31.09 5.25 -32.13
CA LEU A 967 -30.86 3.85 -32.41
C LEU A 967 -31.87 2.96 -31.65
N ALA A 968 -32.20 3.30 -30.40
CA ALA A 968 -33.21 2.59 -29.63
C ALA A 968 -34.61 2.67 -30.29
N LYS A 969 -35.02 3.86 -30.74
CA LYS A 969 -36.29 4.06 -31.47
C LYS A 969 -36.30 3.33 -32.81
N LYS A 970 -35.18 3.35 -33.54
CA LYS A 970 -35.02 2.64 -34.82
C LYS A 970 -35.16 1.12 -34.65
N TYR A 971 -34.48 0.54 -33.66
CA TYR A 971 -34.61 -0.88 -33.34
C TYR A 971 -36.02 -1.24 -32.87
N LEU A 972 -36.65 -0.38 -32.06
CA LEU A 972 -38.03 -0.61 -31.64
C LEU A 972 -38.99 -0.62 -32.84
N HIS A 973 -38.86 0.33 -33.76
CA HIS A 973 -39.70 0.38 -34.96
C HIS A 973 -39.51 -0.87 -35.83
N LYS A 974 -38.25 -1.31 -36.02
CA LYS A 974 -37.93 -2.54 -36.74
C LYS A 974 -38.55 -3.76 -36.07
N ALA A 975 -38.38 -3.91 -34.76
CA ALA A 975 -38.94 -5.01 -33.98
C ALA A 975 -40.48 -5.02 -34.05
N LEU A 976 -41.14 -3.86 -33.92
CA LEU A 976 -42.60 -3.77 -34.02
C LEU A 976 -43.12 -4.16 -35.40
N LYS A 977 -42.40 -3.80 -36.47
CA LYS A 977 -42.74 -4.21 -37.84
C LYS A 977 -42.59 -5.72 -38.03
N GLU A 978 -41.48 -6.30 -37.59
CA GLU A 978 -41.21 -7.75 -37.68
C GLU A 978 -42.21 -8.57 -36.85
N LEU A 979 -42.53 -8.09 -35.64
CA LEU A 979 -43.48 -8.73 -34.72
C LEU A 979 -44.95 -8.44 -35.08
N LYS A 980 -45.22 -7.59 -36.08
CA LYS A 980 -46.56 -7.12 -36.46
C LYS A 980 -47.34 -6.54 -35.27
N LEU A 981 -46.64 -5.81 -34.40
CA LEU A 981 -47.19 -5.19 -33.19
C LEU A 981 -47.27 -3.66 -33.32
N THR A 982 -48.28 -3.06 -32.69
CA THR A 982 -48.27 -1.63 -32.37
C THR A 982 -47.80 -1.43 -30.92
N LYS A 983 -47.34 -0.22 -30.57
CA LYS A 983 -46.87 0.09 -29.20
C LYS A 983 -47.93 -0.22 -28.12
N GLN A 984 -49.22 -0.06 -28.43
CA GLN A 984 -50.31 -0.35 -27.50
C GLN A 984 -50.61 -1.85 -27.35
N LYS A 985 -50.17 -2.69 -28.31
CA LYS A 985 -50.38 -4.14 -28.33
C LYS A 985 -49.19 -4.94 -27.77
N ILE A 986 -48.15 -4.28 -27.27
CA ILE A 986 -47.05 -4.95 -26.57
C ILE A 986 -47.63 -5.59 -25.29
N PRO A 987 -47.36 -6.89 -25.03
CA PRO A 987 -47.85 -7.55 -23.82
C PRO A 987 -47.20 -6.95 -22.57
N PRO A 988 -47.82 -7.12 -21.39
CA PRO A 988 -47.22 -6.63 -20.16
C PRO A 988 -45.88 -7.32 -19.87
N LEU A 989 -44.82 -6.52 -19.75
CA LEU A 989 -43.46 -6.93 -19.45
C LEU A 989 -43.23 -6.91 -17.94
N LYS A 990 -42.62 -7.96 -17.38
CA LYS A 990 -42.36 -8.06 -15.94
C LYS A 990 -40.87 -7.85 -15.65
N ILE A 991 -40.54 -6.92 -14.75
CA ILE A 991 -39.19 -6.81 -14.17
C ILE A 991 -39.24 -7.37 -12.75
N GLN A 992 -38.39 -8.35 -12.51
CA GLN A 992 -38.18 -8.97 -11.21
C GLN A 992 -36.87 -8.46 -10.61
N PHE A 993 -36.90 -8.06 -9.35
CA PHE A 993 -35.73 -7.58 -8.62
C PHE A 993 -35.81 -7.95 -7.14
N TYR A 994 -34.66 -7.98 -6.48
CA TYR A 994 -34.57 -8.25 -5.05
C TYR A 994 -35.13 -7.07 -4.25
N ASN A 995 -35.93 -7.35 -3.22
CA ASN A 995 -36.50 -6.33 -2.33
C ASN A 995 -35.44 -5.75 -1.36
N ILE A 996 -34.47 -5.02 -1.91
CA ILE A 996 -33.46 -4.24 -1.19
C ILE A 996 -33.66 -2.78 -1.62
N GLU A 997 -33.66 -1.84 -0.67
CA GLU A 997 -34.14 -0.46 -0.85
C GLU A 997 -33.54 0.29 -2.06
N ASN A 998 -32.37 -0.12 -2.56
CA ASN A 998 -31.74 0.46 -3.76
C ASN A 998 -32.28 -0.07 -5.11
N TRP A 999 -32.69 -1.34 -5.21
CA TRP A 999 -33.13 -1.92 -6.50
C TRP A 999 -34.48 -1.39 -6.94
N LYS A 1000 -35.36 -1.05 -5.98
CA LYS A 1000 -36.65 -0.44 -6.29
C LYS A 1000 -36.48 0.90 -6.99
N LEU A 1001 -35.53 1.73 -6.55
CA LEU A 1001 -35.20 3.01 -7.16
C LEU A 1001 -34.60 2.82 -8.56
N ILE A 1002 -33.64 1.89 -8.71
CA ILE A 1002 -33.02 1.57 -10.00
C ILE A 1002 -34.07 1.12 -11.02
N VAL A 1003 -34.93 0.16 -10.65
CA VAL A 1003 -35.97 -0.37 -11.54
C VAL A 1003 -37.02 0.69 -11.87
N SER A 1004 -37.42 1.51 -10.89
CA SER A 1004 -38.36 2.62 -11.12
C SER A 1004 -37.81 3.64 -12.12
N GLU A 1005 -36.51 3.98 -12.01
CA GLU A 1005 -35.86 4.87 -12.96
C GLU A 1005 -35.71 4.24 -14.35
N ILE A 1006 -35.34 2.95 -14.45
CA ILE A 1006 -35.29 2.23 -15.74
C ILE A 1006 -36.67 2.22 -16.42
N ILE A 1007 -37.73 1.93 -15.67
CA ILE A 1007 -39.11 1.97 -16.19
C ILE A 1007 -39.48 3.38 -16.63
N THR A 1008 -39.05 4.41 -15.89
CA THR A 1008 -39.26 5.83 -16.24
C THR A 1008 -38.56 6.19 -17.54
N GLN A 1009 -37.32 5.73 -17.74
CA GLN A 1009 -36.61 5.91 -19.00
C GLN A 1009 -37.29 5.17 -20.14
N PHE A 1010 -37.75 3.92 -19.97
CA PHE A 1010 -38.54 3.24 -21.02
C PHE A 1010 -39.86 3.95 -21.34
N LYS A 1011 -40.52 4.54 -20.34
CA LYS A 1011 -41.71 5.39 -20.51
C LYS A 1011 -41.39 6.60 -21.39
N GLN A 1012 -40.35 7.35 -21.06
CA GLN A 1012 -39.99 8.61 -21.72
C GLN A 1012 -39.35 8.39 -23.10
N HIS A 1013 -38.44 7.43 -23.20
CA HIS A 1013 -37.62 7.21 -24.40
C HIS A 1013 -38.34 6.42 -25.50
N LEU A 1014 -39.10 5.39 -25.11
CA LEU A 1014 -39.70 4.43 -26.05
C LEU A 1014 -41.23 4.53 -26.12
N MET A 1015 -41.88 5.17 -25.14
CA MET A 1015 -43.34 5.29 -25.01
C MET A 1015 -44.04 3.93 -24.85
N ILE A 1016 -43.37 2.95 -24.23
CA ILE A 1016 -43.89 1.58 -23.99
C ILE A 1016 -44.34 1.34 -22.54
N GLY A 1017 -44.45 2.41 -21.75
CA GLY A 1017 -44.54 2.38 -20.29
C GLY A 1017 -45.76 1.74 -19.63
N LYS A 1018 -46.90 1.66 -20.31
CA LYS A 1018 -48.14 1.06 -19.78
C LYS A 1018 -48.07 -0.47 -19.70
N THR A 1019 -46.99 -1.06 -20.20
CA THR A 1019 -46.79 -2.52 -20.23
C THR A 1019 -45.96 -3.04 -19.06
N TRP A 1020 -45.27 -2.20 -18.28
CA TRP A 1020 -44.34 -2.72 -17.26
C TRP A 1020 -45.00 -2.99 -15.92
N LEU A 1021 -44.88 -4.23 -15.45
CA LEU A 1021 -45.22 -4.68 -14.10
C LEU A 1021 -43.92 -4.93 -13.33
N ALA A 1022 -43.73 -4.23 -12.21
CA ALA A 1022 -42.59 -4.41 -11.33
C ALA A 1022 -43.00 -5.32 -10.16
N GLY A 1023 -42.27 -6.42 -9.96
CA GLY A 1023 -42.53 -7.35 -8.87
C GLY A 1023 -41.27 -7.59 -8.05
N SER A 1024 -41.36 -7.43 -6.74
CA SER A 1024 -40.28 -7.80 -5.83
C SER A 1024 -40.32 -9.31 -5.55
N LEU A 1025 -39.16 -9.94 -5.51
CA LEU A 1025 -39.00 -11.32 -5.05
C LEU A 1025 -38.37 -11.33 -3.66
N MET A 1026 -38.94 -12.13 -2.74
CA MET A 1026 -38.19 -12.62 -1.58
C MET A 1026 -37.28 -13.75 -2.06
N MET A 1027 -35.99 -13.74 -1.68
CA MET A 1027 -34.98 -14.75 -2.08
C MET A 1027 -35.50 -16.19 -1.95
N LEU A 1028 -36.23 -16.48 -0.86
CA LEU A 1028 -36.79 -17.80 -0.57
C LEU A 1028 -37.83 -18.31 -1.60
N GLN A 1029 -38.57 -17.43 -2.27
CA GLN A 1029 -39.58 -17.83 -3.26
C GLN A 1029 -38.97 -18.16 -4.63
N ALA A 1030 -37.85 -17.52 -5.00
CA ALA A 1030 -37.15 -17.80 -6.25
C ALA A 1030 -36.49 -19.20 -6.23
N VAL A 1031 -35.85 -19.54 -5.10
CA VAL A 1031 -35.23 -20.86 -4.87
C VAL A 1031 -36.28 -21.97 -4.88
N LYS A 1032 -37.41 -21.79 -4.17
CA LYS A 1032 -38.52 -22.77 -4.17
C LYS A 1032 -39.18 -22.98 -5.54
N LYS A 1033 -39.16 -21.98 -6.42
CA LYS A 1033 -39.76 -22.09 -7.76
C LYS A 1033 -38.83 -22.79 -8.76
N HIS A 1034 -37.52 -22.58 -8.61
CA HIS A 1034 -36.52 -23.31 -9.39
C HIS A 1034 -36.49 -24.79 -9.02
N HIS A 1035 -36.63 -25.13 -7.74
CA HIS A 1035 -36.71 -26.53 -7.26
C HIS A 1035 -38.02 -27.28 -7.61
N ARG A 1036 -39.03 -26.60 -8.16
CA ARG A 1036 -40.27 -27.25 -8.62
C ARG A 1036 -40.32 -27.39 -10.15
N SER A 1037 -39.34 -26.86 -10.88
CA SER A 1037 -39.30 -26.85 -12.35
C SER A 1037 -38.16 -27.68 -12.94
N ASN A 1038 -37.22 -28.13 -12.11
CA ASN A 1038 -36.39 -29.31 -12.32
C ASN A 1038 -36.90 -30.42 -11.39
#